data_AF-F4PSN4-F1
#
_entry.id   AF-F4PSN4-F1
#
_cell.length_a   1.000
_cell.length_b   1.000
_cell.length_c   1.000
_cell.angle_alpha   90.00
_cell.angle_beta   90.00
_cell.angle_gamma   90.00
#
_symmetry.space_group_name_H-M   'P 1'
#
loop_
_entity.id
_entity.type
_entity.pdbx_description
1 polymer ?
#
loop_
_entity_poly.entity_id
_entity_poly.type
_entity_poly.pdbx_seq_one_letter_code
_entity_poly.pdbx_strand_id
1 'polypeptide(L)'
;MHNVMNHLLVIIGTCFLLLVSQLATAQDTCYQRYNDFCVTEGEACKTVYGGDTYHCVDGTYCNQLNYKCEQSSDVGQNCTTTGNIIPCKEWLSCISGVCVEAEYADVGESCSENYQCNSNSLTCSNGKCQNIDTKCADDSECSYFNYCRGSICTARADDGEICSADCLPHSLCNRGMCIPKYSLQFGANCSSSSACDVSQGLECDSDTDKCAYANFTKTLTPATQNCTAISCENEEFCVCSENEYTGFCAPYDPITESQIKSCGSSTKEFYDCLAAHECLYSFTDNTPSSCQLKHCGSSFCSMNRDCEWKYTTQAYGKGCSDVAFLEYQQTCQYLGYSATASSSSLSIPSSLISMLVLLTVTILSIYFESCTQDYQCNSDRLTCTNGYCQNIDATCTSNRECSYSNYCSTNICKARSDDGESCSSNVCLPHSTCNSGVCIPNYSLSERESCSSDDACDISQGLECMAGDQIRQCGSSTKDFYDCLADHECIYRYTEDKPSSCQLKYCASDFSAMNRDFVGTCFLLLVSQSTVVAQNFCQERYDDYCVRQGESCKAVLAGETFYCVDGTYCSQNGTCQQTSSEGQACGVAPCKEWLNCVSGTCVETGYATVGEACTEDYQCSTFGNLACTNGICQDVQPATCISSGDCSYFEICNGTVCVPRILDGQACKDGTLNSRCLPFSKCYNGICTRMYSLGLGALCDEDRMCDISQGLEYDGYSCVDANLNQTSASNVNCTATECLDVYENCICTNDPYTGVCFYAQPSSKSQVLACNGAKKQLTDCLADNECYSTQSKATPSSCQLKHCAASFCEMNRLCEWKYDSASTAHNCDGAANIHYQATCQYLGFSISTSSSSSPSLLSIPSLISMLLFTTTITLSFLFI
;
A
#
# COMPACT_ATOMS: atom_id res chain seq x y z
N MET A 1 -44.51 -7.26 54.31
CA MET A 1 -43.72 -6.54 53.28
C MET A 1 -42.51 -5.82 53.84
N HIS A 2 -42.60 -5.08 54.95
CA HIS A 2 -41.44 -4.37 55.52
C HIS A 2 -40.24 -5.26 55.90
N ASN A 3 -40.48 -6.46 56.44
CA ASN A 3 -39.38 -7.39 56.79
C ASN A 3 -38.69 -8.03 55.58
N VAL A 4 -39.35 -8.13 54.42
CA VAL A 4 -38.75 -8.70 53.21
C VAL A 4 -37.82 -7.68 52.55
N MET A 5 -38.19 -6.40 52.58
CA MET A 5 -37.39 -5.31 52.02
C MET A 5 -36.08 -5.08 52.79
N ASN A 6 -36.12 -5.22 54.13
CA ASN A 6 -34.92 -5.11 54.96
C ASN A 6 -33.94 -6.28 54.74
N HIS A 7 -34.43 -7.51 54.54
CA HIS A 7 -33.54 -8.63 54.22
C HIS A 7 -32.90 -8.48 52.85
N LEU A 8 -33.63 -7.93 51.87
CA LEU A 8 -33.09 -7.67 50.54
C LEU A 8 -31.98 -6.61 50.58
N LEU A 9 -32.17 -5.52 51.33
CA LEU A 9 -31.17 -4.46 51.48
C LEU A 9 -29.91 -4.94 52.21
N VAL A 10 -30.04 -5.81 53.21
CA VAL A 10 -28.89 -6.40 53.90
C VAL A 10 -28.12 -7.33 52.96
N ILE A 11 -28.82 -8.17 52.18
CA ILE A 11 -28.17 -9.06 51.21
C ILE A 11 -27.43 -8.26 50.14
N ILE A 12 -28.06 -7.22 49.58
CA ILE A 12 -27.44 -6.33 48.59
C ILE A 12 -26.23 -5.61 49.20
N GLY A 13 -26.35 -5.10 50.43
CA GLY A 13 -25.24 -4.45 51.12
C GLY A 13 -24.06 -5.39 51.40
N THR A 14 -24.30 -6.63 51.79
CA THR A 14 -23.25 -7.64 52.01
C THR A 14 -22.61 -8.11 50.70
N CYS A 15 -23.39 -8.27 49.62
CA CYS A 15 -22.84 -8.58 48.31
C CYS A 15 -21.97 -7.44 47.79
N PHE A 16 -22.37 -6.18 48.01
CA PHE A 16 -21.60 -5.01 47.60
C PHE A 16 -20.29 -4.89 48.40
N LEU A 17 -20.30 -5.14 49.71
CA LEU A 17 -19.09 -5.14 50.54
C LEU A 17 -18.13 -6.30 50.18
N LEU A 18 -18.65 -7.47 49.82
CA LEU A 18 -17.83 -8.59 49.33
C LEU A 18 -17.20 -8.25 47.97
N LEU A 19 -17.95 -7.62 47.06
CA LEU A 19 -17.44 -7.11 45.78
C LEU A 19 -16.33 -6.06 45.98
N VAL A 20 -16.53 -5.10 46.88
CA VAL A 20 -15.53 -4.05 47.17
C VAL A 20 -14.28 -4.64 47.85
N SER A 21 -14.43 -5.67 48.67
CA SER A 21 -13.28 -6.33 49.32
C SER A 21 -12.40 -7.15 48.37
N GLN A 22 -12.93 -7.64 47.24
CA GLN A 22 -12.13 -8.30 46.20
C GLN A 22 -11.36 -7.32 45.30
N LEU A 23 -11.76 -6.05 45.28
CA LEU A 23 -11.09 -4.99 44.52
C LEU A 23 -9.88 -4.36 45.23
N ALA A 24 -9.63 -4.71 46.51
CA ALA A 24 -8.60 -4.07 47.35
C ALA A 24 -7.38 -4.96 47.66
N THR A 25 -7.10 -5.97 46.84
CA THR A 25 -5.80 -6.67 46.92
C THR A 25 -4.75 -5.84 46.18
N ALA A 26 -3.68 -5.49 46.89
CA ALA A 26 -2.56 -4.70 46.38
C ALA A 26 -2.02 -5.33 45.10
N GLN A 27 -2.25 -4.65 43.97
CA GLN A 27 -1.67 -5.01 42.69
C GLN A 27 -0.21 -4.54 42.72
N ASP A 28 0.70 -5.51 42.66
CA ASP A 28 2.02 -5.24 42.11
C ASP A 28 1.78 -4.72 40.69
N THR A 29 2.04 -3.43 40.50
CA THR A 29 2.00 -2.71 39.22
C THR A 29 2.82 -3.46 38.17
N CYS A 30 2.36 -3.52 36.90
CA CYS A 30 3.20 -3.89 35.76
C CYS A 30 4.45 -3.03 35.88
N TYR A 31 5.53 -3.58 36.43
CA TYR A 31 6.73 -2.76 36.67
C TYR A 31 7.22 -2.40 35.28
N GLN A 32 6.97 -1.14 34.90
CA GLN A 32 7.15 -0.56 33.57
C GLN A 32 8.55 -0.87 33.06
N ARG A 33 8.71 -2.02 32.41
CA ARG A 33 10.00 -2.37 31.83
C ARG A 33 10.09 -1.99 30.37
N TYR A 34 8.96 -1.87 29.65
CA TYR A 34 8.96 -1.52 28.22
C TYR A 34 7.64 -0.89 27.74
N ASN A 35 7.07 0.09 28.46
CA ASN A 35 6.06 0.97 27.86
C ASN A 35 6.79 2.12 27.17
N ASP A 36 7.28 1.81 25.98
CA ASP A 36 7.88 2.77 25.07
C ASP A 36 6.75 3.53 24.36
N PHE A 37 6.69 4.85 24.57
CA PHE A 37 5.72 5.74 23.91
C PHE A 37 6.40 6.52 22.81
N CYS A 38 5.99 6.30 21.56
CA CYS A 38 6.47 7.07 20.42
C CYS A 38 5.73 8.40 20.34
N VAL A 39 6.49 9.48 20.23
CA VAL A 39 5.99 10.84 20.14
C VAL A 39 6.67 11.55 18.96
N THR A 40 5.86 12.29 18.20
CA THR A 40 6.29 13.03 17.00
C THR A 40 6.78 14.42 17.35
N GLU A 41 7.35 15.13 16.37
CA GLU A 41 7.87 16.48 16.57
C GLU A 41 6.86 17.42 17.24
N GLY A 42 7.30 18.09 18.31
CA GLY A 42 6.50 19.04 19.08
C GLY A 42 5.67 18.44 20.23
N GLU A 43 5.51 17.11 20.26
CA GLU A 43 4.83 16.38 21.33
C GLU A 43 5.71 16.24 22.57
N ALA A 44 5.09 16.09 23.74
CA ALA A 44 5.82 16.03 25.01
C ALA A 44 6.47 14.66 25.23
N CYS A 45 7.77 14.65 25.51
CA CYS A 45 8.59 13.44 25.66
C CYS A 45 9.02 13.18 27.11
N LYS A 46 8.22 13.60 28.09
CA LYS A 46 8.53 13.43 29.52
C LYS A 46 7.51 12.55 30.22
N THR A 47 8.03 11.65 31.04
CA THR A 47 7.26 10.98 32.08
C THR A 47 6.60 11.99 33.01
N VAL A 48 5.27 12.03 33.02
CA VAL A 48 4.54 12.74 34.06
C VAL A 48 4.74 12.02 35.41
N TYR A 49 5.05 10.70 35.42
CA TYR A 49 5.27 9.90 36.63
C TYR A 49 6.33 8.79 36.48
N GLY A 50 7.61 9.14 36.35
CA GLY A 50 8.73 8.36 36.91
C GLY A 50 9.08 6.95 36.40
N GLY A 51 8.56 6.45 35.28
CA GLY A 51 8.98 5.12 34.77
C GLY A 51 8.89 4.84 33.27
N ASP A 52 8.12 5.59 32.47
CA ASP A 52 7.97 5.33 31.03
C ASP A 52 9.06 5.96 30.14
N THR A 53 9.60 5.24 29.17
CA THR A 53 10.51 5.81 28.18
C THR A 53 9.71 6.39 27.01
N TYR A 54 9.55 7.73 27.00
CA TYR A 54 9.07 8.43 25.81
C TYR A 54 10.20 8.54 24.79
N HIS A 55 9.86 8.23 23.56
CA HIS A 55 10.77 8.04 22.46
C HIS A 55 10.36 8.93 21.31
N CYS A 56 11.25 9.83 20.94
CA CYS A 56 11.03 10.71 19.80
C CYS A 56 11.34 9.95 18.50
N VAL A 57 10.41 9.99 17.54
CA VAL A 57 10.52 9.25 16.27
C VAL A 57 10.88 10.17 15.10
N ASP A 58 11.04 9.62 13.89
CA ASP A 58 11.26 10.40 12.66
C ASP A 58 12.48 11.33 12.68
N GLY A 59 13.59 10.89 13.29
CA GLY A 59 14.79 11.69 13.38
C GLY A 59 14.65 12.87 14.34
N THR A 60 13.79 12.76 15.35
CA THR A 60 13.65 13.73 16.42
C THR A 60 14.29 13.22 17.72
N TYR A 61 14.61 14.12 18.65
CA TYR A 61 15.16 13.82 19.97
C TYR A 61 14.35 14.51 21.06
N CYS A 62 14.39 13.97 22.28
CA CYS A 62 13.72 14.59 23.41
C CYS A 62 14.55 15.76 23.97
N ASN A 63 14.14 17.00 23.71
CA ASN A 63 14.79 18.17 24.27
C ASN A 63 14.50 18.27 25.78
N GLN A 64 15.53 18.07 26.60
CA GLN A 64 15.41 18.05 28.06
C GLN A 64 15.02 19.40 28.69
N LEU A 65 15.16 20.52 27.96
CA LEU A 65 14.84 21.86 28.46
C LEU A 65 13.33 22.14 28.42
N ASN A 66 12.65 21.73 27.35
CA ASN A 66 11.21 21.96 27.17
C ASN A 66 10.38 20.68 27.19
N TYR A 67 11.04 19.52 27.26
CA TYR A 67 10.43 18.20 27.27
C TYR A 67 9.55 17.92 26.05
N LYS A 68 10.00 18.37 24.88
CA LYS A 68 9.36 18.10 23.60
C LYS A 68 10.29 17.40 22.63
N CYS A 69 9.72 16.58 21.75
CA CYS A 69 10.46 16.08 20.61
C CYS A 69 10.79 17.21 19.65
N GLU A 70 12.05 17.33 19.27
CA GLU A 70 12.55 18.32 18.32
C GLU A 70 13.39 17.64 17.26
N GLN A 71 13.48 18.21 16.07
CA GLN A 71 14.30 17.66 15.00
C GLN A 71 15.77 17.52 15.39
N SER A 72 16.33 16.33 15.23
CA SER A 72 17.76 16.07 15.35
C SER A 72 18.51 16.68 14.17
N SER A 73 19.77 17.02 14.37
CA SER A 73 20.57 17.67 13.34
C SER A 73 20.97 16.72 12.22
N ASP A 74 20.75 17.16 10.98
CA ASP A 74 21.17 16.49 9.75
C ASP A 74 22.68 16.67 9.50
N VAL A 75 23.21 15.91 8.53
CA VAL A 75 24.60 16.04 8.05
C VAL A 75 24.94 17.50 7.71
N GLY A 76 26.07 17.98 8.22
CA GLY A 76 26.56 19.34 8.01
C GLY A 76 25.94 20.40 8.92
N GLN A 77 24.94 20.06 9.73
CA GLN A 77 24.36 20.98 10.71
C GLN A 77 25.18 21.05 12.00
N ASN A 78 25.05 22.15 12.73
CA ASN A 78 25.77 22.35 13.98
C ASN A 78 25.20 21.46 15.10
N CYS A 79 26.08 20.89 15.90
CA CYS A 79 25.76 20.09 17.08
C CYS A 79 26.69 20.46 18.24
N THR A 80 26.38 20.00 19.45
CA THR A 80 27.32 20.09 20.57
C THR A 80 27.28 18.84 21.44
N THR A 81 28.43 18.43 21.98
CA THR A 81 28.53 17.27 22.89
C THR A 81 28.12 17.58 24.33
N THR A 82 27.78 18.84 24.65
CA THR A 82 27.47 19.28 26.03
C THR A 82 26.06 19.81 26.19
N GLY A 83 25.16 18.95 26.66
CA GLY A 83 24.07 19.21 27.63
C GLY A 83 22.90 20.14 27.27
N ASN A 84 22.99 21.01 26.26
CA ASN A 84 21.97 22.05 26.02
C ASN A 84 21.51 22.21 24.56
N ILE A 85 22.00 21.42 23.58
CA ILE A 85 21.70 21.64 22.16
C ILE A 85 21.51 20.30 21.40
N ILE A 86 20.69 20.40 20.34
CA ILE A 86 20.31 19.43 19.31
C ILE A 86 21.39 18.36 19.04
N PRO A 87 21.14 17.08 19.38
CA PRO A 87 21.98 15.97 18.98
C PRO A 87 21.87 15.72 17.47
N CYS A 88 22.88 15.07 16.91
CA CYS A 88 22.79 14.55 15.56
C CYS A 88 21.78 13.40 15.49
N LYS A 89 21.34 13.06 14.27
CA LYS A 89 20.66 11.78 14.03
C LYS A 89 21.50 10.61 14.52
N GLU A 90 20.88 9.49 14.85
CA GLU A 90 21.50 8.40 15.60
C GLU A 90 22.72 7.79 14.88
N TRP A 91 22.69 7.72 13.55
CA TRP A 91 23.84 7.29 12.72
C TRP A 91 24.86 8.39 12.42
N LEU A 92 24.77 9.55 13.07
CA LEU A 92 25.68 10.68 12.86
C LEU A 92 26.45 11.01 14.14
N SER A 93 27.72 11.33 13.98
CA SER A 93 28.59 11.77 15.07
C SER A 93 28.75 13.28 15.09
N CYS A 94 28.76 13.86 16.29
CA CYS A 94 29.03 15.28 16.47
C CYS A 94 30.53 15.56 16.55
N ILE A 95 31.16 15.90 15.42
CA ILE A 95 32.61 16.10 15.34
C ILE A 95 32.91 17.58 15.07
N SER A 96 33.69 18.19 15.97
CA SER A 96 34.02 19.62 15.91
C SER A 96 32.79 20.54 15.86
N GLY A 97 31.68 20.10 16.45
CA GLY A 97 30.43 20.84 16.50
C GLY A 97 29.60 20.78 15.21
N VAL A 98 29.88 19.82 14.33
CA VAL A 98 29.09 19.55 13.10
C VAL A 98 28.72 18.07 13.06
N CYS A 99 27.49 17.75 12.66
CA CYS A 99 27.04 16.38 12.44
C CYS A 99 27.65 15.82 11.15
N VAL A 100 28.36 14.71 11.27
CA VAL A 100 29.02 14.04 10.15
C VAL A 100 28.85 12.52 10.28
N GLU A 101 28.86 11.81 9.15
CA GLU A 101 29.03 10.37 9.16
C GLU A 101 30.48 10.04 9.52
N ALA A 102 30.67 9.25 10.57
CA ALA A 102 31.96 8.86 11.10
C ALA A 102 32.02 7.34 11.25
N GLU A 103 33.23 6.80 11.39
CA GLU A 103 33.48 5.40 11.74
C GLU A 103 32.78 4.40 10.80
N TYR A 104 32.74 4.67 9.49
CA TYR A 104 32.02 3.85 8.51
C TYR A 104 32.90 3.15 7.49
N ALA A 105 34.13 3.63 7.27
CA ALA A 105 35.01 3.15 6.21
C ALA A 105 36.05 2.18 6.76
N ASP A 106 36.07 0.96 6.22
CA ASP A 106 37.01 -0.08 6.58
C ASP A 106 38.37 0.07 5.87
N VAL A 107 39.35 -0.76 6.23
CA VAL A 107 40.67 -0.76 5.60
C VAL A 107 40.57 -0.98 4.08
N GLY A 108 41.02 0.03 3.32
CA GLY A 108 41.02 0.03 1.84
C GLY A 108 39.83 0.75 1.21
N GLU A 109 38.81 1.08 2.00
CA GLU A 109 37.65 1.85 1.57
C GLU A 109 37.93 3.34 1.42
N SER A 110 37.06 4.03 0.70
CA SER A 110 37.26 5.45 0.37
C SER A 110 36.92 6.35 1.55
N CYS A 111 37.76 7.34 1.79
CA CYS A 111 37.57 8.36 2.82
C CYS A 111 38.07 9.71 2.33
N SER A 112 37.59 10.77 2.97
CA SER A 112 38.07 12.14 2.86
C SER A 112 38.79 12.62 4.13
N GLU A 113 38.36 12.12 5.30
CA GLU A 113 38.83 12.56 6.61
C GLU A 113 39.07 11.35 7.53
N ASN A 114 39.94 11.51 8.53
CA ASN A 114 40.33 10.40 9.41
C ASN A 114 39.18 9.84 10.25
N TYR A 115 38.26 10.70 10.69
CA TYR A 115 37.13 10.28 11.52
C TYR A 115 36.14 9.37 10.79
N GLN A 116 36.23 9.27 9.47
CA GLN A 116 35.37 8.40 8.67
C GLN A 116 35.79 6.94 8.75
N CYS A 117 37.02 6.65 9.20
CA CYS A 117 37.51 5.29 9.30
C CYS A 117 37.01 4.59 10.57
N ASN A 118 36.61 3.32 10.47
CA ASN A 118 35.96 2.49 11.51
C ASN A 118 36.81 2.20 12.79
N SER A 119 38.03 2.72 12.87
CA SER A 119 38.83 2.61 14.09
C SER A 119 39.76 3.80 14.25
N ASN A 120 40.02 4.17 15.51
CA ASN A 120 40.92 5.26 15.88
C ASN A 120 42.37 5.05 15.42
N SER A 121 42.76 3.82 15.07
CA SER A 121 44.07 3.49 14.51
C SER A 121 44.14 3.62 12.98
N LEU A 122 42.98 3.71 12.32
CA LEU A 122 42.90 3.92 10.88
C LEU A 122 43.02 5.40 10.57
N THR A 123 43.79 5.71 9.53
CA THR A 123 43.98 7.08 9.04
C THR A 123 43.59 7.15 7.58
N CYS A 124 42.93 8.23 7.19
CA CYS A 124 42.61 8.48 5.81
C CYS A 124 43.86 8.94 5.05
N SER A 125 44.43 8.04 4.24
CA SER A 125 45.67 8.26 3.50
C SER A 125 45.46 7.92 2.02
N ASN A 126 45.76 8.89 1.15
CA ASN A 126 45.50 8.80 -0.30
C ASN A 126 44.03 8.49 -0.64
N GLY A 127 43.11 9.08 0.12
CA GLY A 127 41.67 8.89 -0.05
C GLY A 127 41.17 7.50 0.35
N LYS A 128 41.97 6.72 1.10
CA LYS A 128 41.59 5.41 1.62
C LYS A 128 41.92 5.25 3.10
N CYS A 129 41.08 4.53 3.84
CA CYS A 129 41.37 4.18 5.22
C CYS A 129 42.51 3.14 5.27
N GLN A 130 43.56 3.44 6.03
CA GLN A 130 44.75 2.61 6.15
C GLN A 130 45.19 2.49 7.61
N ASN A 131 45.60 1.29 8.01
CA ASN A 131 46.29 1.09 9.28
C ASN A 131 47.75 1.54 9.15
N ILE A 132 48.09 2.67 9.76
CA ILE A 132 49.44 3.24 9.70
C ILE A 132 50.43 2.58 10.67
N ASP A 133 49.93 1.91 11.71
CA ASP A 133 50.77 1.45 12.83
C ASP A 133 51.38 0.06 12.58
N THR A 134 51.12 -0.57 11.43
CA THR A 134 51.48 -1.98 11.09
C THR A 134 51.01 -3.04 12.09
N LYS A 135 50.43 -2.58 13.20
CA LYS A 135 49.92 -3.33 14.31
C LYS A 135 48.43 -3.15 14.34
N CYS A 136 47.74 -4.23 14.59
CA CYS A 136 46.31 -4.21 14.82
C CYS A 136 46.01 -4.39 16.33
N ALA A 137 44.93 -3.80 16.82
CA ALA A 137 44.33 -4.08 18.11
C ALA A 137 43.12 -5.03 17.97
N ASP A 138 42.38 -4.90 16.88
CA ASP A 138 41.20 -5.68 16.56
C ASP A 138 41.10 -5.96 15.04
N ASP A 139 40.12 -6.77 14.67
CA ASP A 139 39.91 -7.24 13.30
C ASP A 139 39.45 -6.14 12.32
N SER A 140 38.80 -5.06 12.78
CA SER A 140 38.37 -3.96 11.90
C SER A 140 39.54 -3.11 11.41
N GLU A 141 40.69 -3.21 12.09
CA GLU A 141 41.94 -2.58 11.67
C GLU A 141 42.70 -3.35 10.58
N CYS A 142 42.15 -4.47 10.13
CA CYS A 142 42.68 -5.31 9.07
C CYS A 142 41.75 -5.29 7.86
N SER A 143 42.31 -5.49 6.66
CA SER A 143 41.49 -5.67 5.44
C SER A 143 40.56 -6.86 5.58
N TYR A 144 39.48 -6.91 4.79
CA TYR A 144 38.54 -8.02 4.72
C TYR A 144 39.15 -9.44 4.81
N PHE A 145 40.20 -9.71 4.03
CA PHE A 145 40.89 -11.01 3.99
C PHE A 145 41.85 -11.29 5.16
N ASN A 146 41.96 -10.37 6.12
CA ASN A 146 42.89 -10.46 7.25
C ASN A 146 42.14 -10.28 8.58
N TYR A 147 42.70 -10.84 9.65
CA TYR A 147 42.23 -10.68 11.03
C TYR A 147 43.41 -10.33 11.93
N CYS A 148 43.12 -9.79 13.11
CA CYS A 148 44.16 -9.36 14.02
C CYS A 148 44.63 -10.48 14.95
N ARG A 149 45.90 -10.89 14.81
CA ARG A 149 46.51 -11.87 15.71
C ARG A 149 47.85 -11.42 16.23
N GLY A 150 47.94 -11.21 17.54
CA GLY A 150 49.18 -10.78 18.18
C GLY A 150 49.71 -9.46 17.63
N SER A 151 48.79 -8.54 17.31
CA SER A 151 49.08 -7.25 16.67
C SER A 151 49.68 -7.34 15.26
N ILE A 152 49.35 -8.38 14.51
CA ILE A 152 49.69 -8.48 13.08
C ILE A 152 48.43 -8.91 12.33
N CYS A 153 48.09 -8.19 11.26
CA CYS A 153 47.05 -8.61 10.34
C CYS A 153 47.51 -9.89 9.63
N THR A 154 46.81 -10.98 9.92
CA THR A 154 47.10 -12.33 9.42
C THR A 154 45.97 -12.75 8.46
N ALA A 155 46.31 -13.45 7.38
CA ALA A 155 45.32 -13.93 6.43
C ALA A 155 44.27 -14.84 7.10
N ARG A 156 42.99 -14.58 6.80
CA ARG A 156 41.88 -15.47 7.11
C ARG A 156 41.91 -16.69 6.18
N ALA A 157 41.34 -17.79 6.64
CA ALA A 157 41.14 -18.98 5.80
C ALA A 157 39.90 -18.80 4.92
N ASP A 158 40.02 -19.18 3.65
CA ASP A 158 38.91 -19.14 2.68
C ASP A 158 37.92 -20.30 2.94
N ASP A 159 36.71 -20.21 2.39
CA ASP A 159 35.73 -21.29 2.51
C ASP A 159 36.25 -22.61 1.92
N GLY A 160 36.13 -23.69 2.69
CA GLY A 160 36.69 -25.01 2.40
C GLY A 160 38.10 -25.24 2.93
N GLU A 161 38.79 -24.21 3.41
CA GLU A 161 40.11 -24.35 4.02
C GLU A 161 40.05 -24.76 5.50
N ILE A 162 41.18 -25.28 6.00
CA ILE A 162 41.31 -25.69 7.40
C ILE A 162 41.47 -24.46 8.29
N CYS A 163 40.66 -24.38 9.34
CA CYS A 163 40.66 -23.27 10.28
C CYS A 163 40.93 -23.72 11.72
N SER A 164 41.55 -22.83 12.50
CA SER A 164 41.58 -22.93 13.97
C SER A 164 40.51 -22.07 14.64
N ALA A 165 40.15 -20.94 14.01
CA ALA A 165 39.08 -20.02 14.44
C ALA A 165 38.75 -19.00 13.34
N ASP A 166 39.76 -18.56 12.59
CA ASP A 166 39.69 -17.31 11.83
C ASP A 166 39.38 -17.54 10.33
N CYS A 167 38.09 -17.57 10.02
CA CYS A 167 37.56 -17.60 8.66
C CYS A 167 37.26 -16.19 8.14
N LEU A 168 36.86 -16.09 6.86
CA LEU A 168 36.27 -14.87 6.31
C LEU A 168 35.11 -14.33 7.19
N PRO A 169 34.84 -13.01 7.22
CA PRO A 169 33.85 -12.40 8.13
C PRO A 169 32.41 -12.95 7.99
N HIS A 170 32.03 -13.37 6.79
CA HIS A 170 30.74 -13.99 6.47
C HIS A 170 30.77 -15.53 6.62
N SER A 171 31.88 -16.08 7.09
CA SER A 171 32.11 -17.50 7.27
C SER A 171 32.32 -17.82 8.75
N LEU A 172 32.32 -19.10 9.09
CA LEU A 172 32.66 -19.57 10.43
C LEU A 172 33.45 -20.86 10.37
N CYS A 173 34.23 -21.11 11.42
CA CYS A 173 35.02 -22.33 11.55
C CYS A 173 34.16 -23.47 12.08
N ASN A 174 33.61 -24.31 11.19
CA ASN A 174 32.81 -25.47 11.56
C ASN A 174 33.65 -26.73 11.55
N ARG A 175 33.93 -27.27 12.76
CA ARG A 175 34.71 -28.51 12.95
C ARG A 175 36.07 -28.51 12.20
N GLY A 176 36.74 -27.35 12.21
CA GLY A 176 38.07 -27.19 11.63
C GLY A 176 38.09 -26.88 10.13
N MET A 177 36.93 -26.60 9.52
CA MET A 177 36.83 -26.12 8.13
C MET A 177 36.02 -24.82 8.08
N CYS A 178 36.49 -23.84 7.31
CA CYS A 178 35.71 -22.65 7.03
C CYS A 178 34.54 -22.97 6.12
N ILE A 179 33.35 -22.51 6.50
CA ILE A 179 32.14 -22.59 5.69
C ILE A 179 31.42 -21.25 5.72
N PRO A 180 30.64 -20.90 4.68
CA PRO A 180 29.78 -19.73 4.74
C PRO A 180 28.80 -19.84 5.91
N LYS A 181 28.49 -18.72 6.55
CA LYS A 181 27.36 -18.67 7.51
C LYS A 181 26.09 -19.12 6.81
N TYR A 182 25.26 -19.85 7.54
CA TYR A 182 23.95 -20.32 7.11
C TYR A 182 23.94 -21.22 5.87
N SER A 183 24.95 -22.08 5.73
CA SER A 183 25.12 -22.94 4.55
C SER A 183 24.81 -24.42 4.77
N LEU A 184 24.84 -24.91 6.02
CA LEU A 184 24.66 -26.33 6.32
C LEU A 184 23.20 -26.76 6.26
N GLN A 185 22.98 -27.85 5.53
CA GLN A 185 21.67 -28.46 5.34
C GLN A 185 21.25 -29.33 6.55
N PHE A 186 19.97 -29.72 6.60
CA PHE A 186 19.43 -30.59 7.64
C PHE A 186 20.27 -31.88 7.83
N GLY A 187 20.57 -32.23 9.08
CA GLY A 187 21.36 -33.38 9.50
C GLY A 187 22.88 -33.20 9.36
N ALA A 188 23.36 -32.10 8.77
CA ALA A 188 24.78 -31.80 8.70
C ALA A 188 25.35 -31.50 10.08
N ASN A 189 26.61 -31.88 10.29
CA ASN A 189 27.33 -31.62 11.53
C ASN A 189 27.64 -30.13 11.68
N CYS A 190 27.18 -29.51 12.77
CA CYS A 190 27.40 -28.10 13.07
C CYS A 190 28.16 -27.92 14.38
N SER A 191 28.70 -26.71 14.60
CA SER A 191 29.26 -26.25 15.87
C SER A 191 28.56 -25.00 16.41
N SER A 192 27.71 -24.35 15.61
CA SER A 192 26.86 -23.22 16.01
C SER A 192 25.64 -23.12 15.11
N SER A 193 24.56 -22.48 15.58
CA SER A 193 23.34 -22.28 14.77
C SER A 193 23.58 -21.42 13.53
N SER A 194 24.55 -20.51 13.57
CA SER A 194 24.97 -19.73 12.40
C SER A 194 25.60 -20.58 11.29
N ALA A 195 25.88 -21.86 11.53
CA ALA A 195 26.35 -22.77 10.49
C ALA A 195 25.20 -23.31 9.65
N CYS A 196 24.00 -23.43 10.25
CA CYS A 196 22.83 -24.07 9.68
C CYS A 196 22.03 -23.12 8.80
N ASP A 197 21.46 -23.63 7.72
CA ASP A 197 20.66 -22.87 6.76
C ASP A 197 19.35 -22.38 7.41
N VAL A 198 19.42 -21.18 8.01
CA VAL A 198 18.31 -20.54 8.70
C VAL A 198 17.15 -20.21 7.75
N SER A 199 17.38 -20.09 6.44
CA SER A 199 16.30 -19.88 5.46
C SER A 199 15.29 -21.03 5.43
N GLN A 200 15.74 -22.23 5.85
CA GLN A 200 14.89 -23.41 6.01
C GLN A 200 14.33 -23.56 7.44
N GLY A 201 14.65 -22.62 8.33
CA GLY A 201 14.34 -22.68 9.76
C GLY A 201 15.17 -23.73 10.50
N LEU A 202 16.45 -23.88 10.13
CA LEU A 202 17.36 -24.81 10.79
C LEU A 202 18.21 -24.12 11.87
N GLU A 203 18.46 -24.81 12.96
CA GLU A 203 19.41 -24.41 14.02
C GLU A 203 20.33 -25.58 14.39
N CYS A 204 21.42 -25.30 15.09
CA CYS A 204 22.33 -26.35 15.54
C CYS A 204 21.81 -26.96 16.84
N ASP A 205 21.33 -28.19 16.77
CA ASP A 205 20.87 -28.93 17.94
C ASP A 205 22.06 -29.26 18.84
N SER A 206 22.06 -28.70 20.06
CA SER A 206 23.12 -28.86 21.04
C SER A 206 23.30 -30.30 21.54
N ASP A 207 22.28 -31.16 21.39
CA ASP A 207 22.36 -32.54 21.84
C ASP A 207 22.99 -33.46 20.78
N THR A 208 22.77 -33.15 19.49
CA THR A 208 23.24 -33.98 18.39
C THR A 208 24.42 -33.37 17.60
N ASP A 209 24.76 -32.11 17.88
CA ASP A 209 25.69 -31.27 17.12
C ASP A 209 25.39 -31.32 15.61
N LYS A 210 24.10 -31.31 15.26
CA LYS A 210 23.62 -31.36 13.88
C LYS A 210 22.57 -30.28 13.61
N CYS A 211 22.53 -29.82 12.37
CA CYS A 211 21.48 -28.93 11.93
C CYS A 211 20.15 -29.68 11.97
N ALA A 212 19.24 -29.23 12.82
CA ALA A 212 17.88 -29.74 12.94
C ALA A 212 16.92 -28.58 12.71
N TYR A 213 15.64 -28.88 12.54
CA TYR A 213 14.63 -27.82 12.56
C TYR A 213 14.69 -27.12 13.90
N ALA A 214 14.69 -25.79 13.86
CA ALA A 214 14.52 -24.98 15.05
C ALA A 214 13.31 -25.48 15.82
N ASN A 215 13.42 -25.54 17.15
CA ASN A 215 12.34 -26.11 17.93
C ASN A 215 11.09 -25.20 17.88
N PHE A 216 10.22 -25.44 16.88
CA PHE A 216 8.94 -24.77 16.69
C PHE A 216 7.96 -25.03 17.84
N THR A 217 8.33 -25.86 18.83
CA THR A 217 7.48 -26.22 19.96
C THR A 217 7.69 -25.35 21.20
N LYS A 218 8.38 -24.20 21.08
CA LYS A 218 8.38 -23.21 22.18
C LYS A 218 6.93 -22.84 22.46
N THR A 219 6.43 -23.32 23.60
CA THR A 219 5.07 -23.07 24.02
C THR A 219 5.04 -21.65 24.52
N LEU A 220 4.44 -20.77 23.73
CA LEU A 220 4.24 -19.38 24.09
C LEU A 220 3.35 -19.30 25.33
N THR A 221 3.63 -18.32 26.17
CA THR A 221 2.69 -17.96 27.22
C THR A 221 1.37 -17.59 26.52
N PRO A 222 0.23 -18.23 26.86
CA PRO A 222 -1.03 -17.95 26.20
C PRO A 222 -1.31 -16.44 26.20
N ALA A 223 -1.73 -15.86 25.08
CA ALA A 223 -2.01 -14.43 24.96
C ALA A 223 -3.07 -13.91 25.97
N THR A 224 -3.82 -14.82 26.61
CA THR A 224 -4.79 -14.54 27.68
C THR A 224 -4.16 -14.40 29.06
N GLN A 225 -2.90 -14.77 29.24
CA GLN A 225 -2.20 -14.68 30.52
C GLN A 225 -1.66 -13.26 30.69
N ASN A 226 -2.28 -12.53 31.62
CA ASN A 226 -1.82 -11.19 31.99
C ASN A 226 -0.47 -11.26 32.71
N CYS A 227 0.56 -10.62 32.13
CA CYS A 227 1.85 -10.46 32.79
C CYS A 227 1.84 -9.17 33.64
N THR A 228 2.39 -9.23 34.86
CA THR A 228 2.34 -8.13 35.85
C THR A 228 3.68 -7.70 36.46
N ALA A 229 4.79 -8.41 36.18
CA ALA A 229 6.20 -8.00 36.46
C ALA A 229 7.15 -9.21 36.32
N ILE A 230 6.63 -10.42 36.54
CA ILE A 230 7.33 -11.70 36.58
C ILE A 230 6.29 -12.72 36.10
N SER A 231 6.40 -13.48 35.03
CA SER A 231 7.49 -13.80 34.11
C SER A 231 6.79 -14.32 32.86
N CYS A 232 6.93 -13.63 31.73
CA CYS A 232 6.70 -14.32 30.47
C CYS A 232 7.75 -15.44 30.39
N GLU A 233 7.31 -16.66 30.11
CA GLU A 233 8.24 -17.78 30.01
C GLU A 233 9.05 -17.68 28.71
N ASN A 234 10.23 -18.29 28.65
CA ASN A 234 10.91 -18.64 27.40
C ASN A 234 11.05 -17.51 26.36
N GLU A 235 11.99 -16.58 26.58
CA GLU A 235 12.34 -15.55 25.58
C GLU A 235 11.16 -14.66 25.15
N GLU A 236 10.16 -14.52 26.01
CA GLU A 236 9.07 -13.56 25.84
C GLU A 236 9.30 -12.34 26.76
N PHE A 237 8.83 -11.18 26.32
CA PHE A 237 8.75 -9.96 27.10
C PHE A 237 7.29 -9.57 27.35
N CYS A 238 7.05 -8.89 28.46
CA CYS A 238 5.71 -8.41 28.82
C CYS A 238 5.45 -7.05 28.17
N VAL A 239 4.47 -6.97 27.29
CA VAL A 239 3.95 -5.72 26.71
C VAL A 239 2.78 -5.26 27.57
N CYS A 240 2.93 -4.18 28.35
CA CYS A 240 1.84 -3.71 29.21
C CYS A 240 0.69 -3.12 28.35
N SER A 241 -0.54 -3.46 28.70
CA SER A 241 -1.76 -2.87 28.15
C SER A 241 -2.01 -1.46 28.69
N GLU A 242 -2.97 -0.72 28.10
CA GLU A 242 -3.24 0.70 28.42
C GLU A 242 -3.47 1.00 29.91
N ASN A 243 -3.81 0.01 30.71
CA ASN A 243 -4.13 0.21 32.12
C ASN A 243 -2.92 0.17 33.07
N GLU A 244 -1.66 0.05 32.61
CA GLU A 244 -0.43 -0.01 33.45
C GLU A 244 -0.37 -1.18 34.47
N TYR A 245 -1.44 -1.96 34.63
CA TYR A 245 -1.54 -3.03 35.63
C TYR A 245 -1.59 -4.43 35.01
N THR A 246 -1.86 -4.56 33.72
CA THR A 246 -1.86 -5.84 33.00
C THR A 246 -1.10 -5.71 31.68
N GLY A 247 -0.45 -6.78 31.21
CA GLY A 247 0.17 -6.84 29.89
C GLY A 247 -0.01 -8.21 29.23
N PHE A 248 0.38 -8.35 27.97
CA PHE A 248 0.46 -9.64 27.28
C PHE A 248 1.92 -10.01 27.00
N CYS A 249 2.22 -11.30 26.95
CA CYS A 249 3.55 -11.78 26.60
C CYS A 249 3.73 -11.79 25.07
N ALA A 250 4.86 -11.26 24.61
CA ALA A 250 5.27 -11.24 23.21
C ALA A 250 6.66 -11.87 23.08
N PRO A 251 6.93 -12.68 22.05
CA PRO A 251 8.23 -13.33 21.87
C PRO A 251 9.31 -12.35 21.40
N TYR A 252 10.56 -12.59 21.79
CA TYR A 252 11.74 -11.84 21.35
C TYR A 252 12.12 -12.17 19.91
N ASP A 253 12.00 -13.45 19.55
CA ASP A 253 12.41 -14.01 18.26
C ASP A 253 11.20 -14.57 17.47
N PRO A 254 11.33 -14.74 16.15
CA PRO A 254 10.38 -15.49 15.32
C PRO A 254 10.02 -16.85 15.90
N ILE A 255 8.72 -17.10 16.01
CA ILE A 255 8.17 -18.29 16.69
C ILE A 255 7.36 -19.20 15.76
N THR A 256 6.75 -18.63 14.71
CA THR A 256 6.06 -19.43 13.70
C THR A 256 7.05 -19.90 12.64
N GLU A 257 6.80 -21.07 12.07
CA GLU A 257 7.64 -21.61 10.98
C GLU A 257 7.81 -20.61 9.84
N SER A 258 6.75 -19.90 9.45
CA SER A 258 6.80 -18.86 8.41
C SER A 258 7.66 -17.67 8.80
N GLN A 259 7.56 -17.18 10.04
CA GLN A 259 8.37 -16.04 10.50
C GLN A 259 9.84 -16.44 10.61
N ILE A 260 10.13 -17.63 11.15
CA ILE A 260 11.49 -18.16 11.27
C ILE A 260 12.13 -18.29 9.88
N LYS A 261 11.41 -18.86 8.91
CA LYS A 261 11.90 -18.98 7.53
C LYS A 261 12.06 -17.62 6.85
N SER A 262 11.15 -16.68 7.07
CA SER A 262 11.24 -15.32 6.53
C SER A 262 12.47 -14.61 7.07
N CYS A 263 12.63 -14.56 8.40
CA CYS A 263 13.80 -14.00 9.07
C CYS A 263 15.09 -14.68 8.58
N GLY A 264 15.11 -16.01 8.55
CA GLY A 264 16.27 -16.76 8.11
C GLY A 264 16.63 -16.51 6.65
N SER A 265 15.64 -16.37 5.77
CA SER A 265 15.88 -16.05 4.36
C SER A 265 16.52 -14.67 4.21
N SER A 266 15.93 -13.65 4.85
CA SER A 266 16.45 -12.27 4.82
C SER A 266 17.82 -12.15 5.49
N THR A 267 18.06 -12.90 6.58
CA THR A 267 19.38 -12.99 7.22
C THR A 267 20.41 -13.59 6.28
N LYS A 268 20.09 -14.73 5.66
CA LYS A 268 21.00 -15.39 4.73
C LYS A 268 21.32 -14.49 3.54
N GLU A 269 20.31 -13.84 2.96
CA GLU A 269 20.48 -12.88 1.86
C GLU A 269 21.41 -11.72 2.23
N PHE A 270 21.27 -11.16 3.44
CA PHE A 270 22.16 -10.11 3.92
C PHE A 270 23.62 -10.58 4.00
N TYR A 271 23.88 -11.76 4.58
CA TYR A 271 25.23 -12.30 4.68
C TYR A 271 25.84 -12.71 3.33
N ASP A 272 25.02 -13.24 2.42
CA ASP A 272 25.43 -13.52 1.04
C ASP A 272 25.83 -12.22 0.32
N CYS A 273 25.09 -11.13 0.55
CA CYS A 273 25.43 -9.81 0.00
C CYS A 273 26.75 -9.26 0.57
N LEU A 274 26.94 -9.34 1.90
CA LEU A 274 28.20 -8.93 2.54
C LEU A 274 29.40 -9.68 1.96
N ALA A 275 29.25 -10.99 1.75
CA ALA A 275 30.27 -11.83 1.13
C ALA A 275 30.61 -11.38 -0.30
N ALA A 276 29.59 -11.11 -1.11
CA ALA A 276 29.74 -10.70 -2.50
C ALA A 276 30.42 -9.32 -2.68
N HIS A 277 30.28 -8.44 -1.69
CA HIS A 277 30.85 -7.10 -1.69
C HIS A 277 32.08 -6.92 -0.80
N GLU A 278 32.59 -8.01 -0.22
CA GLU A 278 33.77 -8.00 0.67
C GLU A 278 33.62 -7.03 1.85
N CYS A 279 32.40 -6.88 2.38
CA CYS A 279 32.13 -5.98 3.49
C CYS A 279 32.46 -6.64 4.84
N LEU A 280 33.16 -5.93 5.73
CA LEU A 280 33.22 -6.32 7.14
C LEU A 280 31.86 -6.02 7.77
N TYR A 281 31.34 -6.98 8.53
CA TYR A 281 30.15 -6.74 9.34
C TYR A 281 30.58 -6.34 10.74
N SER A 282 30.43 -5.05 11.06
CA SER A 282 30.49 -4.54 12.42
C SER A 282 29.10 -4.07 12.84
N PHE A 283 28.66 -4.48 14.03
CA PHE A 283 27.39 -4.05 14.61
C PHE A 283 27.33 -2.53 14.87
N THR A 284 28.46 -1.83 14.75
CA THR A 284 28.58 -0.39 14.97
C THR A 284 28.31 0.45 13.73
N ASP A 285 28.31 -0.15 12.54
CA ASP A 285 28.42 0.62 11.29
C ASP A 285 27.04 0.88 10.68
N ASN A 286 26.15 1.46 11.48
CA ASN A 286 24.74 1.71 11.10
C ASN A 286 24.59 2.95 10.21
N THR A 287 25.67 3.34 9.55
CA THR A 287 25.80 4.55 8.74
C THR A 287 25.52 4.23 7.27
N PRO A 288 24.74 5.08 6.56
CA PRO A 288 24.44 4.87 5.14
C PRO A 288 25.68 4.68 4.24
N SER A 289 26.79 5.34 4.57
CA SER A 289 28.04 5.25 3.78
C SER A 289 28.89 4.01 4.07
N SER A 290 28.58 3.22 5.10
CA SER A 290 29.30 1.96 5.39
C SER A 290 29.21 0.98 4.22
N CYS A 291 30.21 0.11 4.05
CA CYS A 291 30.17 -0.94 3.02
C CYS A 291 28.85 -1.71 3.05
N GLN A 292 28.47 -2.15 4.26
CA GLN A 292 27.30 -2.98 4.49
C GLN A 292 26.00 -2.29 4.08
N LEU A 293 25.78 -1.01 4.41
CA LEU A 293 24.52 -0.36 4.07
C LEU A 293 24.51 0.20 2.65
N LYS A 294 25.67 0.63 2.16
CA LYS A 294 25.83 1.11 0.78
C LYS A 294 25.56 0.02 -0.24
N HIS A 295 26.00 -1.22 0.03
CA HIS A 295 25.86 -2.33 -0.90
C HIS A 295 24.71 -3.29 -0.53
N CYS A 296 24.44 -3.46 0.76
CA CYS A 296 23.49 -4.44 1.29
C CYS A 296 22.37 -3.80 2.11
N GLY A 297 22.07 -2.51 1.90
CA GLY A 297 21.03 -1.79 2.64
C GLY A 297 19.64 -2.42 2.54
N SER A 298 19.25 -2.92 1.35
CA SER A 298 17.94 -3.54 1.15
C SER A 298 17.78 -4.85 1.95
N SER A 299 18.78 -5.73 1.88
CA SER A 299 18.79 -7.00 2.59
C SER A 299 18.99 -6.80 4.09
N PHE A 300 19.78 -5.80 4.51
CA PHE A 300 19.88 -5.37 5.90
C PHE A 300 18.52 -4.92 6.46
N CYS A 301 17.81 -4.04 5.74
CA CYS A 301 16.51 -3.54 6.17
C CYS A 301 15.46 -4.66 6.19
N SER A 302 15.51 -5.59 5.23
CA SER A 302 14.63 -6.76 5.21
C SER A 302 14.92 -7.73 6.36
N MET A 303 16.21 -8.00 6.65
CA MET A 303 16.63 -8.82 7.78
C MET A 303 16.11 -8.23 9.09
N ASN A 304 16.38 -6.95 9.36
CA ASN A 304 15.91 -6.33 10.61
C ASN A 304 14.39 -6.34 10.71
N ARG A 305 13.68 -6.01 9.61
CA ARG A 305 12.20 -6.06 9.55
C ARG A 305 11.64 -7.45 9.88
N ASP A 306 12.24 -8.50 9.33
CA ASP A 306 11.70 -9.85 9.40
C ASP A 306 12.15 -10.59 10.67
N CYS A 307 13.30 -10.23 11.25
CA CYS A 307 13.91 -10.90 12.39
C CYS A 307 13.67 -10.23 13.74
N GLU A 308 13.67 -8.89 13.79
CA GLU A 308 13.49 -8.21 15.06
C GLU A 308 11.99 -8.01 15.33
N TRP A 309 11.42 -8.70 16.32
CA TRP A 309 10.01 -8.48 16.71
C TRP A 309 9.72 -7.07 17.19
N LYS A 310 10.77 -6.31 17.49
CA LYS A 310 10.75 -4.86 17.65
C LYS A 310 10.20 -4.10 16.43
N TYR A 311 10.07 -4.73 15.26
CA TYR A 311 9.38 -4.15 14.11
C TYR A 311 7.85 -4.30 14.16
N THR A 312 7.30 -5.11 15.06
CA THR A 312 5.84 -5.25 15.16
C THR A 312 5.26 -4.04 15.90
N THR A 313 4.59 -3.18 15.14
CA THR A 313 4.01 -1.92 15.63
C THR A 313 2.93 -2.09 16.70
N GLN A 314 2.45 -3.33 16.91
CA GLN A 314 1.51 -3.71 17.97
C GLN A 314 2.17 -3.96 19.33
N ALA A 315 3.48 -4.19 19.37
CA ALA A 315 4.23 -4.49 20.60
C ALA A 315 4.74 -3.23 21.31
N TYR A 316 4.79 -2.09 20.61
CA TYR A 316 5.07 -0.79 21.20
C TYR A 316 3.75 -0.12 21.56
N GLY A 317 3.72 0.56 22.70
CA GLY A 317 2.52 1.20 23.20
C GLY A 317 1.85 2.16 22.21
N LYS A 318 0.70 2.68 22.61
CA LYS A 318 -0.10 3.64 21.86
C LYS A 318 0.75 4.76 21.22
N GLY A 319 0.62 4.96 19.91
CA GLY A 319 1.34 6.00 19.15
C GLY A 319 2.49 5.48 18.28
N CYS A 320 2.93 4.23 18.45
CA CYS A 320 3.99 3.61 17.65
C CYS A 320 3.48 2.76 16.47
N SER A 321 2.18 2.80 16.17
CA SER A 321 1.49 1.84 15.28
C SER A 321 1.97 1.85 13.82
N ASP A 322 2.71 2.88 13.41
CA ASP A 322 3.28 3.05 12.06
C ASP A 322 4.77 3.46 12.08
N VAL A 323 5.35 3.62 13.27
CA VAL A 323 6.71 4.15 13.48
C VAL A 323 7.39 3.28 14.55
N ALA A 324 7.81 2.08 14.15
CA ALA A 324 8.45 1.14 15.07
C ALA A 324 9.87 1.61 15.42
N PHE A 325 10.14 1.68 16.72
CA PHE A 325 11.34 2.25 17.30
C PHE A 325 12.60 1.42 17.02
N LEU A 326 13.30 1.70 15.93
CA LEU A 326 14.60 1.08 15.67
C LEU A 326 15.64 2.10 15.20
N GLU A 327 16.80 2.01 15.85
CA GLU A 327 18.09 2.63 15.47
C GLU A 327 18.33 2.53 13.95
N TYR A 328 17.84 1.45 13.33
CA TYR A 328 17.97 1.14 11.92
C TYR A 328 16.85 1.69 11.03
N GLN A 329 15.66 2.01 11.56
CA GLN A 329 14.53 2.41 10.72
C GLN A 329 14.81 3.75 10.05
N GLN A 330 15.36 4.71 10.80
CA GLN A 330 15.68 6.02 10.24
C GLN A 330 16.79 5.90 9.17
N THR A 331 17.76 5.00 9.37
CA THR A 331 18.74 4.64 8.34
C THR A 331 18.08 3.99 7.12
N CYS A 332 17.16 3.04 7.32
CA CYS A 332 16.41 2.40 6.24
C CYS A 332 15.52 3.38 5.46
N GLN A 333 14.84 4.30 6.15
CA GLN A 333 14.05 5.37 5.54
C GLN A 333 14.94 6.33 4.75
N TYR A 334 16.11 6.70 5.29
CA TYR A 334 17.10 7.51 4.57
C TYR A 334 17.57 6.82 3.28
N LEU A 335 17.74 5.50 3.33
CA LEU A 335 18.06 4.66 2.15
C LEU A 335 16.85 4.45 1.21
N GLY A 336 15.68 4.99 1.52
CA GLY A 336 14.48 4.91 0.69
C GLY A 336 13.61 3.66 0.91
N TYR A 337 13.84 2.89 1.97
CA TYR A 337 13.06 1.71 2.30
C TYR A 337 11.94 2.07 3.30
N SER A 338 10.68 1.91 2.89
CA SER A 338 9.53 2.09 3.77
C SER A 338 9.30 0.85 4.62
N ALA A 339 9.27 1.02 5.94
CA ALA A 339 8.90 -0.02 6.89
C ALA A 339 7.37 -0.08 7.05
N THR A 340 6.61 -0.27 5.98
CA THR A 340 5.18 -0.58 6.13
C THR A 340 5.04 -2.03 6.56
N ALA A 341 4.83 -2.25 7.85
CA ALA A 341 4.49 -3.57 8.38
C ALA A 341 3.21 -4.08 7.68
N SER A 342 3.23 -5.33 7.23
CA SER A 342 2.06 -6.03 6.74
C SER A 342 1.12 -6.28 7.92
N SER A 343 0.15 -5.38 8.12
CA SER A 343 -0.82 -5.49 9.20
C SER A 343 -1.74 -6.69 8.98
N SER A 344 -1.41 -7.81 9.63
CA SER A 344 -2.33 -8.94 9.79
C SER A 344 -3.38 -8.55 10.84
N SER A 345 -4.45 -7.90 10.40
CA SER A 345 -5.58 -7.58 11.28
C SER A 345 -6.26 -8.87 11.77
N LEU A 346 -6.21 -9.12 13.08
CA LEU A 346 -7.07 -10.10 13.73
C LEU A 346 -8.51 -9.57 13.63
N SER A 347 -9.26 -10.07 12.66
CA SER A 347 -10.70 -9.79 12.56
C SER A 347 -11.43 -10.48 13.71
N ILE A 348 -11.83 -9.71 14.73
CA ILE A 348 -12.87 -10.16 15.65
C ILE A 348 -14.15 -10.24 14.81
N PRO A 349 -14.79 -11.41 14.65
CA PRO A 349 -15.99 -11.51 13.84
C PRO A 349 -17.06 -10.60 14.44
N SER A 350 -17.51 -9.64 13.63
CA SER A 350 -18.49 -8.60 13.96
C SER A 350 -19.81 -9.16 14.52
N SER A 351 -20.04 -10.47 14.39
CA SER A 351 -21.13 -11.20 15.03
C SER A 351 -21.07 -11.21 16.57
N LEU A 352 -19.88 -11.20 17.18
CA LEU A 352 -19.72 -11.24 18.65
C LEU A 352 -20.03 -9.89 19.31
N ILE A 353 -19.61 -8.79 18.69
CA ILE A 353 -19.91 -7.43 19.16
C ILE A 353 -21.42 -7.15 19.00
N SER A 354 -22.02 -7.60 17.90
CA SER A 354 -23.47 -7.45 17.67
C SER A 354 -24.32 -8.21 18.70
N MET A 355 -23.90 -9.41 19.12
CA MET A 355 -24.58 -10.12 20.23
C MET A 355 -24.45 -9.41 21.58
N LEU A 356 -23.29 -8.83 21.89
CA LEU A 356 -23.07 -8.10 23.15
C LEU A 356 -23.87 -6.80 23.22
N VAL A 357 -24.01 -6.10 22.09
CA VAL A 357 -24.85 -4.90 21.99
C VAL A 357 -26.35 -5.27 22.08
N LEU A 358 -26.78 -6.36 21.44
CA LEU A 358 -28.17 -6.84 21.56
C LEU A 358 -28.50 -7.29 22.99
N LEU A 359 -27.56 -7.91 23.70
CA LEU A 359 -27.74 -8.33 25.09
C LEU A 359 -27.82 -7.12 26.05
N THR A 360 -26.97 -6.11 25.85
CA THR A 360 -27.00 -4.90 26.68
C THR A 360 -28.25 -4.06 26.41
N VAL A 361 -28.67 -3.91 25.15
CA VAL A 361 -29.91 -3.21 24.78
C VAL A 361 -31.14 -3.94 25.32
N THR A 362 -31.19 -5.27 25.30
CA THR A 362 -32.33 -6.01 25.88
C THR A 362 -32.37 -5.91 27.41
N ILE A 363 -31.21 -5.93 28.09
CA ILE A 363 -31.15 -5.71 29.55
C ILE A 363 -31.57 -4.27 29.90
N LEU A 364 -31.14 -3.26 29.13
CA LEU A 364 -31.55 -1.86 29.32
C LEU A 364 -33.04 -1.63 29.02
N SER A 365 -33.60 -2.33 28.04
CA SER A 365 -35.02 -2.22 27.66
C SER A 365 -35.96 -2.80 28.71
N ILE A 366 -35.51 -3.78 29.51
CA ILE A 366 -36.29 -4.35 30.61
C ILE A 366 -36.31 -3.41 31.84
N TYR A 367 -35.37 -2.46 31.93
CA TYR A 367 -35.25 -1.55 33.07
C TYR A 367 -35.99 -0.21 32.92
N PHE A 368 -36.44 0.17 31.72
CA PHE A 368 -37.10 1.46 31.46
C PHE A 368 -38.58 1.31 31.10
N GLU A 369 -39.38 0.80 32.04
CA GLU A 369 -40.84 0.98 32.00
C GLU A 369 -41.32 1.58 33.33
N SER A 370 -40.83 2.78 33.63
CA SER A 370 -41.43 3.74 34.57
C SER A 370 -40.57 5.01 34.69
N CYS A 371 -40.97 6.09 33.99
CA CYS A 371 -41.10 7.44 34.57
C CYS A 371 -41.55 8.48 33.54
N THR A 372 -42.48 9.30 33.99
CA THR A 372 -43.10 10.47 33.34
C THR A 372 -42.27 11.75 33.52
N GLN A 373 -42.45 12.68 32.56
CA GLN A 373 -42.37 14.16 32.63
C GLN A 373 -41.02 14.92 32.54
N ASP A 374 -41.04 15.88 31.58
CA ASP A 374 -40.50 17.26 31.53
C ASP A 374 -39.12 17.61 32.12
N TYR A 375 -38.18 18.03 31.25
CA TYR A 375 -37.10 18.97 31.63
C TYR A 375 -36.62 19.88 30.45
N GLN A 376 -36.98 21.16 30.57
CA GLN A 376 -36.27 22.44 30.35
C GLN A 376 -35.23 22.65 29.21
N CYS A 377 -35.50 23.61 28.28
CA CYS A 377 -34.46 24.38 27.57
C CYS A 377 -33.73 25.24 28.63
N ASN A 378 -32.44 24.98 28.90
CA ASN A 378 -31.66 25.70 29.92
C ASN A 378 -30.74 26.75 29.27
N SER A 379 -31.28 27.95 29.03
CA SER A 379 -30.53 29.21 28.76
C SER A 379 -31.52 30.37 28.61
N ASP A 380 -31.23 31.53 29.21
CA ASP A 380 -32.12 32.71 29.35
C ASP A 380 -32.54 33.42 28.04
N ARG A 381 -32.41 32.77 26.87
CA ARG A 381 -32.66 33.39 25.55
C ARG A 381 -33.39 32.51 24.52
N LEU A 382 -34.08 31.46 24.95
CA LEU A 382 -34.82 30.59 24.03
C LEU A 382 -36.27 30.38 24.49
N THR A 383 -37.23 30.57 23.58
CA THR A 383 -38.65 30.21 23.78
C THR A 383 -39.00 28.99 22.94
N CYS A 384 -39.69 28.03 23.56
CA CYS A 384 -40.10 26.79 22.92
C CYS A 384 -41.46 26.98 22.23
N THR A 385 -41.49 26.77 20.91
CA THR A 385 -42.73 26.74 20.12
C THR A 385 -42.67 25.51 19.23
N ASN A 386 -43.68 24.64 19.32
CA ASN A 386 -43.75 23.36 18.58
C ASN A 386 -42.56 22.40 18.77
N GLY A 387 -41.98 22.33 19.97
CA GLY A 387 -40.98 21.31 20.32
C GLY A 387 -39.54 21.63 19.89
N TYR A 388 -39.26 22.83 19.39
CA TYR A 388 -37.91 23.30 19.06
C TYR A 388 -37.62 24.62 19.78
N CYS A 389 -36.39 24.80 20.31
CA CYS A 389 -35.97 26.06 20.94
C CYS A 389 -35.54 27.06 19.82
N GLN A 390 -36.18 28.23 19.69
CA GLN A 390 -35.87 29.25 18.65
C GLN A 390 -35.24 30.53 19.25
N ASN A 391 -34.30 31.15 18.51
CA ASN A 391 -33.54 32.35 18.89
C ASN A 391 -34.10 33.57 18.12
N ILE A 392 -34.56 34.63 18.81
CA ILE A 392 -35.38 35.69 18.19
C ILE A 392 -34.62 37.03 17.98
N ASP A 393 -33.37 37.21 18.41
CA ASP A 393 -32.72 38.53 18.31
C ASP A 393 -31.33 38.50 17.65
N ALA A 394 -31.27 38.33 16.32
CA ALA A 394 -30.08 38.64 15.53
C ALA A 394 -30.17 40.07 14.99
N THR A 395 -29.46 41.00 15.63
CA THR A 395 -29.25 42.35 15.09
C THR A 395 -28.27 42.31 13.92
N CYS A 396 -28.58 42.97 12.81
CA CYS A 396 -27.75 43.03 11.61
C CYS A 396 -27.28 44.46 11.32
N THR A 397 -26.12 44.63 10.69
CA THR A 397 -25.63 45.92 10.17
C THR A 397 -25.65 45.99 8.65
N SER A 398 -25.71 44.84 7.97
CA SER A 398 -25.90 44.75 6.51
C SER A 398 -26.62 43.47 6.08
N ASN A 399 -27.11 43.42 4.84
CA ASN A 399 -27.87 42.28 4.31
C ASN A 399 -27.10 40.95 4.27
N ARG A 400 -25.76 40.96 4.37
CA ARG A 400 -24.93 39.74 4.31
C ARG A 400 -24.86 38.97 5.62
N GLU A 401 -25.41 39.53 6.70
CA GLU A 401 -25.41 38.94 8.05
C GLU A 401 -26.73 38.21 8.37
N CYS A 402 -27.73 38.32 7.49
CA CYS A 402 -29.01 37.62 7.62
C CYS A 402 -29.01 36.34 6.77
N SER A 403 -29.76 35.32 7.22
CA SER A 403 -30.04 34.11 6.41
C SER A 403 -30.62 34.48 5.04
N TYR A 404 -30.43 33.61 4.05
CA TYR A 404 -30.78 33.82 2.64
C TYR A 404 -32.23 34.31 2.40
N SER A 405 -33.17 33.82 3.20
CA SER A 405 -34.59 34.20 3.17
C SER A 405 -34.93 35.55 3.82
N ASN A 406 -33.94 36.26 4.38
CA ASN A 406 -34.12 37.51 5.11
C ASN A 406 -33.31 38.67 4.50
N TYR A 407 -33.70 39.91 4.83
CA TYR A 407 -32.94 41.12 4.54
C TYR A 407 -32.87 42.00 5.80
N CYS A 408 -31.81 42.81 5.91
CA CYS A 408 -31.61 43.67 7.05
C CYS A 408 -32.42 44.96 6.91
N SER A 409 -33.41 45.15 7.78
CA SER A 409 -34.24 46.36 7.83
C SER A 409 -34.19 46.93 9.23
N THR A 410 -33.69 48.16 9.39
CA THR A 410 -33.60 48.85 10.69
C THR A 410 -32.88 48.01 11.77
N ASN A 411 -31.76 47.39 11.39
CA ASN A 411 -30.93 46.51 12.21
C ASN A 411 -31.56 45.20 12.70
N ILE A 412 -32.65 44.76 12.06
CA ILE A 412 -33.30 43.48 12.35
C ILE A 412 -33.45 42.72 11.02
N CYS A 413 -33.15 41.43 11.01
CA CYS A 413 -33.42 40.58 9.85
C CYS A 413 -34.94 40.39 9.70
N LYS A 414 -35.50 40.78 8.56
CA LYS A 414 -36.91 40.57 8.18
C LYS A 414 -36.99 39.63 6.98
N ALA A 415 -38.04 38.83 6.90
CA ALA A 415 -38.30 37.95 5.76
C ALA A 415 -38.47 38.74 4.46
N ARG A 416 -37.92 38.22 3.36
CA ARG A 416 -38.23 38.65 1.99
C ARG A 416 -39.60 38.09 1.59
N SER A 417 -40.23 38.73 0.62
CA SER A 417 -41.50 38.29 0.03
C SER A 417 -41.27 37.23 -1.04
N ASP A 418 -42.10 36.19 -1.03
CA ASP A 418 -42.08 35.09 -1.99
C ASP A 418 -42.69 35.52 -3.35
N ASP A 419 -42.53 34.69 -4.37
CA ASP A 419 -43.12 34.93 -5.68
C ASP A 419 -44.65 35.00 -5.62
N GLY A 420 -45.22 36.02 -6.28
CA GLY A 420 -46.64 36.31 -6.24
C GLY A 420 -47.10 37.16 -5.04
N GLU A 421 -46.23 37.43 -4.06
CA GLU A 421 -46.55 38.34 -2.96
C GLU A 421 -46.36 39.81 -3.31
N SER A 422 -47.13 40.67 -2.66
CA SER A 422 -47.03 42.12 -2.85
C SER A 422 -45.73 42.68 -2.28
N CYS A 423 -45.02 43.50 -3.04
CA CYS A 423 -43.72 44.04 -2.66
C CYS A 423 -43.69 45.58 -2.75
N SER A 424 -42.87 46.18 -1.88
CA SER A 424 -42.36 47.54 -2.04
C SER A 424 -40.87 47.42 -2.39
N SER A 425 -40.39 48.17 -3.38
CA SER A 425 -39.08 48.04 -4.05
C SER A 425 -37.98 47.27 -3.26
N ASN A 426 -37.48 46.17 -3.84
CA ASN A 426 -36.34 45.34 -3.40
C ASN A 426 -36.55 44.35 -2.23
N VAL A 427 -37.81 44.02 -1.91
CA VAL A 427 -38.14 43.06 -0.82
C VAL A 427 -38.36 41.61 -1.31
N CYS A 428 -38.18 41.32 -2.60
CA CYS A 428 -38.35 39.97 -3.13
C CYS A 428 -37.15 39.05 -2.87
N LEU A 429 -37.36 37.74 -3.04
CA LEU A 429 -36.27 36.76 -3.13
C LEU A 429 -35.26 37.14 -4.22
N PRO A 430 -33.96 36.79 -4.09
CA PRO A 430 -32.91 37.24 -5.00
C PRO A 430 -33.11 36.86 -6.49
N HIS A 431 -33.89 35.81 -6.78
CA HIS A 431 -34.22 35.37 -8.14
C HIS A 431 -35.45 36.05 -8.75
N SER A 432 -36.04 37.03 -8.03
CA SER A 432 -37.30 37.66 -8.39
C SER A 432 -37.20 39.17 -8.33
N THR A 433 -37.88 39.86 -9.24
CA THR A 433 -37.94 41.32 -9.27
C THR A 433 -39.33 41.81 -8.91
N CYS A 434 -39.37 42.89 -8.11
CA CYS A 434 -40.61 43.54 -7.74
C CYS A 434 -41.13 44.33 -8.95
N ASN A 435 -42.05 43.76 -9.72
CA ASN A 435 -42.65 44.40 -10.88
C ASN A 435 -44.12 44.73 -10.58
N SER A 436 -44.49 46.00 -10.71
CA SER A 436 -45.85 46.50 -10.46
C SER A 436 -46.41 46.17 -9.07
N GLY A 437 -45.52 46.08 -8.07
CA GLY A 437 -45.91 45.84 -6.68
C GLY A 437 -46.12 44.38 -6.31
N VAL A 438 -45.70 43.44 -7.15
CA VAL A 438 -45.69 41.99 -6.88
C VAL A 438 -44.32 41.40 -7.23
N CYS A 439 -43.83 40.44 -6.45
CA CYS A 439 -42.61 39.70 -6.78
C CYS A 439 -42.88 38.77 -7.95
N ILE A 440 -42.18 38.98 -9.07
CA ILE A 440 -42.27 38.14 -10.27
C ILE A 440 -40.89 37.50 -10.50
N PRO A 441 -40.81 36.17 -10.72
CA PRO A 441 -39.56 35.53 -11.09
C PRO A 441 -39.03 36.10 -12.41
N ASN A 442 -37.71 36.18 -12.56
CA ASN A 442 -37.08 36.90 -13.67
C ASN A 442 -37.29 36.27 -15.08
N TYR A 443 -38.09 35.21 -15.23
CA TYR A 443 -38.30 34.47 -16.49
C TYR A 443 -39.80 34.27 -16.79
N SER A 444 -40.45 35.16 -17.55
CA SER A 444 -41.89 35.01 -17.88
C SER A 444 -42.36 35.71 -19.18
N LEU A 445 -41.87 35.31 -20.36
CA LEU A 445 -42.49 35.68 -21.66
C LEU A 445 -43.12 34.45 -22.35
N SER A 446 -44.28 34.63 -23.01
CA SER A 446 -45.06 33.56 -23.64
C SER A 446 -44.97 33.53 -25.18
N GLU A 447 -45.39 32.43 -25.83
CA GLU A 447 -45.22 32.05 -27.27
C GLU A 447 -45.63 33.07 -28.36
N ARG A 448 -46.01 34.32 -28.06
CA ARG A 448 -46.42 35.33 -29.06
C ARG A 448 -45.76 36.70 -28.93
N GLU A 449 -44.76 36.84 -28.07
CA GLU A 449 -44.04 38.10 -27.87
C GLU A 449 -42.66 38.05 -28.54
N SER A 450 -42.24 39.17 -29.15
CA SER A 450 -40.93 39.29 -29.81
C SER A 450 -39.82 39.40 -28.77
N CYS A 451 -38.85 38.48 -28.79
CA CYS A 451 -37.70 38.44 -27.89
C CYS A 451 -36.49 39.14 -28.53
N SER A 452 -35.82 40.05 -27.80
CA SER A 452 -34.66 40.79 -28.30
C SER A 452 -33.30 40.19 -27.89
N SER A 453 -33.30 39.21 -26.98
CA SER A 453 -32.14 38.46 -26.52
C SER A 453 -32.57 37.17 -25.81
N ASP A 454 -31.68 36.17 -25.74
CA ASP A 454 -31.97 34.82 -25.23
C ASP A 454 -32.42 34.80 -23.75
N ASP A 455 -31.99 35.79 -22.96
CA ASP A 455 -32.34 35.91 -21.53
C ASP A 455 -33.83 36.23 -21.26
N ALA A 456 -34.62 36.48 -22.30
CA ALA A 456 -36.02 36.91 -22.17
C ALA A 456 -37.06 35.76 -22.27
N CYS A 457 -36.67 34.55 -22.68
CA CYS A 457 -37.63 33.46 -22.96
C CYS A 457 -37.92 32.58 -21.74
N ASP A 458 -39.15 32.06 -21.64
CA ASP A 458 -39.54 31.06 -20.63
C ASP A 458 -38.98 29.68 -20.98
N ILE A 459 -37.80 29.38 -20.43
CA ILE A 459 -37.04 28.15 -20.68
C ILE A 459 -37.75 26.91 -20.08
N SER A 460 -38.64 27.09 -19.10
CA SER A 460 -39.41 25.98 -18.49
C SER A 460 -40.40 25.32 -19.46
N GLN A 461 -40.75 26.02 -20.55
CA GLN A 461 -41.57 25.50 -21.65
C GLN A 461 -40.74 25.00 -22.84
N GLY A 462 -39.41 25.00 -22.72
CA GLY A 462 -38.48 24.52 -23.74
C GLY A 462 -38.41 25.44 -24.96
N LEU A 463 -38.47 26.77 -24.78
CA LEU A 463 -38.50 27.74 -25.88
C LEU A 463 -37.16 28.47 -26.02
N GLU A 464 -36.66 28.63 -27.25
CA GLU A 464 -35.43 29.39 -27.57
C GLU A 464 -35.70 30.47 -28.65
N CYS A 465 -35.07 31.63 -28.51
CA CYS A 465 -35.21 32.77 -29.43
C CYS A 465 -34.19 32.64 -30.58
N MET A 466 -34.64 32.45 -31.82
CA MET A 466 -33.71 32.41 -32.96
C MET A 466 -33.56 33.78 -33.62
N ALA A 467 -32.38 34.06 -34.16
CA ALA A 467 -32.08 35.28 -34.90
C ALA A 467 -33.15 35.55 -35.98
N GLY A 468 -33.98 36.58 -35.76
CA GLY A 468 -35.13 36.94 -36.61
C GLY A 468 -36.49 37.04 -35.91
N ASP A 469 -36.53 37.21 -34.59
CA ASP A 469 -37.75 37.42 -33.76
C ASP A 469 -38.78 36.25 -33.81
N GLN A 470 -38.33 34.99 -33.91
CA GLN A 470 -39.23 33.83 -33.81
C GLN A 470 -38.75 32.78 -32.80
N ILE A 471 -39.71 32.24 -32.03
CA ILE A 471 -39.51 31.27 -30.95
C ILE A 471 -39.79 29.84 -31.45
N ARG A 472 -38.97 28.86 -31.06
CA ARG A 472 -39.17 27.42 -31.39
C ARG A 472 -39.02 26.52 -30.14
N GLN A 473 -39.70 25.37 -30.15
CA GLN A 473 -39.75 24.38 -29.05
C GLN A 473 -38.60 23.34 -29.16
N CYS A 474 -37.84 23.16 -28.07
CA CYS A 474 -36.68 22.28 -27.91
C CYS A 474 -37.03 20.96 -27.20
N GLY A 475 -36.24 19.92 -27.46
CA GLY A 475 -36.47 18.53 -27.01
C GLY A 475 -36.31 18.30 -25.50
N SER A 476 -36.92 17.23 -25.00
CA SER A 476 -37.26 16.98 -23.59
C SER A 476 -36.08 16.89 -22.58
N SER A 477 -34.83 16.79 -23.01
CA SER A 477 -33.68 16.59 -22.10
C SER A 477 -33.21 17.85 -21.39
N THR A 478 -33.56 19.05 -21.87
CA THR A 478 -33.07 20.32 -21.32
C THR A 478 -33.95 20.83 -20.16
N LYS A 479 -35.22 20.38 -20.10
CA LYS A 479 -36.18 20.76 -19.05
C LYS A 479 -35.80 20.17 -17.69
N ASP A 480 -35.43 18.89 -17.68
CA ASP A 480 -35.08 18.15 -16.45
C ASP A 480 -33.81 18.71 -15.76
N PHE A 481 -32.94 19.38 -16.52
CA PHE A 481 -31.71 20.00 -16.01
C PHE A 481 -31.97 21.29 -15.21
N TYR A 482 -32.96 22.10 -15.60
CA TYR A 482 -33.25 23.37 -14.94
C TYR A 482 -34.23 23.26 -13.77
N ASP A 483 -35.16 22.30 -13.81
CA ASP A 483 -36.04 22.01 -12.67
C ASP A 483 -35.22 21.57 -11.42
N CYS A 484 -34.04 20.98 -11.63
CA CYS A 484 -33.11 20.59 -10.55
C CYS A 484 -32.34 21.78 -9.93
N LEU A 485 -32.18 22.89 -10.66
CA LEU A 485 -31.45 24.09 -10.20
C LEU A 485 -32.29 25.01 -9.30
N ALA A 486 -33.62 24.93 -9.37
CA ALA A 486 -34.53 25.76 -8.57
C ALA A 486 -34.68 25.30 -7.11
N ASP A 487 -34.44 24.02 -6.81
CA ASP A 487 -34.74 23.41 -5.51
C ASP A 487 -33.56 23.44 -4.50
N HIS A 488 -32.37 23.93 -4.88
CA HIS A 488 -31.18 23.85 -4.02
C HIS A 488 -30.37 25.16 -3.96
N GLU A 489 -30.42 25.85 -2.81
CA GLU A 489 -29.68 27.08 -2.49
C GLU A 489 -28.14 26.89 -2.60
N CYS A 490 -27.53 27.28 -3.73
CA CYS A 490 -26.07 27.32 -3.90
C CYS A 490 -25.52 28.76 -3.82
N ILE A 491 -24.48 28.97 -3.01
CA ILE A 491 -23.79 30.25 -2.84
C ILE A 491 -22.75 30.44 -3.98
N TYR A 492 -22.91 31.48 -4.79
CA TYR A 492 -21.94 31.88 -5.83
C TYR A 492 -20.93 32.92 -5.30
N ARG A 493 -19.63 32.71 -5.53
CA ARG A 493 -18.59 33.77 -5.46
C ARG A 493 -18.10 34.08 -6.87
N TYR A 494 -18.15 35.35 -7.26
CA TYR A 494 -17.68 35.87 -8.54
C TYR A 494 -16.15 36.03 -8.54
N THR A 495 -15.46 35.44 -9.53
CA THR A 495 -14.20 35.96 -10.06
C THR A 495 -14.23 35.86 -11.58
N GLU A 496 -13.90 36.97 -12.24
CA GLU A 496 -13.90 37.15 -13.69
C GLU A 496 -12.80 36.29 -14.35
N ASP A 497 -13.18 35.24 -15.08
CA ASP A 497 -12.69 34.90 -16.45
C ASP A 497 -13.12 33.48 -16.88
N LYS A 498 -14.05 33.45 -17.85
CA LYS A 498 -14.54 32.40 -18.81
C LYS A 498 -14.70 30.90 -18.43
N PRO A 499 -15.71 30.20 -19.01
CA PRO A 499 -16.30 28.98 -18.44
C PRO A 499 -15.98 27.69 -19.21
N SER A 500 -15.83 26.57 -18.50
CA SER A 500 -16.24 25.25 -19.00
C SER A 500 -16.36 24.20 -17.88
N SER A 501 -17.54 23.56 -17.86
CA SER A 501 -17.95 22.30 -17.24
C SER A 501 -17.91 22.13 -15.71
N CYS A 502 -19.11 22.01 -15.12
CA CYS A 502 -19.38 21.47 -13.79
C CYS A 502 -20.16 20.16 -13.98
N GLN A 503 -19.71 19.05 -13.38
CA GLN A 503 -20.45 17.77 -13.37
C GLN A 503 -20.99 17.46 -11.97
N LEU A 504 -22.27 17.08 -11.92
CA LEU A 504 -23.08 16.75 -10.73
C LEU A 504 -22.78 15.36 -10.15
N LYS A 505 -22.85 15.23 -8.82
CA LYS A 505 -22.97 13.97 -8.05
C LYS A 505 -24.31 13.98 -7.29
N TYR A 506 -25.05 12.87 -7.36
CA TYR A 506 -26.45 12.71 -6.93
C TYR A 506 -26.71 12.86 -5.41
N CYS A 507 -27.88 13.45 -5.10
CA CYS A 507 -28.60 13.38 -3.82
C CYS A 507 -29.49 12.12 -3.75
N ALA A 508 -29.57 11.49 -2.58
CA ALA A 508 -30.61 10.54 -2.22
C ALA A 508 -31.24 10.95 -0.89
N SER A 509 -32.55 11.19 -0.86
CA SER A 509 -33.38 11.04 0.35
C SER A 509 -34.88 11.09 0.05
N ASP A 510 -35.56 10.04 0.50
CA ASP A 510 -36.88 9.98 1.16
C ASP A 510 -38.08 10.80 0.67
N PHE A 511 -39.17 10.07 0.41
CA PHE A 511 -40.53 10.61 0.51
C PHE A 511 -41.47 9.63 1.22
N SER A 512 -42.03 10.07 2.34
CA SER A 512 -43.10 9.41 3.07
C SER A 512 -44.38 10.26 3.08
N ALA A 513 -45.50 9.59 2.80
CA ALA A 513 -46.89 9.83 3.24
C ALA A 513 -47.80 10.87 2.52
N MET A 514 -48.90 10.39 1.90
CA MET A 514 -50.26 10.38 2.49
C MET A 514 -51.37 9.80 1.55
N ASN A 515 -52.02 8.72 2.05
CA ASN A 515 -53.45 8.34 2.04
C ASN A 515 -54.38 8.45 0.80
N ARG A 516 -54.95 7.29 0.35
CA ARG A 516 -56.36 6.87 0.60
C ARG A 516 -56.71 5.47 0.05
N ASP A 517 -57.50 4.74 0.84
CA ASP A 517 -58.08 3.41 0.61
C ASP A 517 -59.00 3.28 -0.63
N PHE A 518 -58.97 2.12 -1.33
CA PHE A 518 -60.13 1.22 -1.52
C PHE A 518 -59.79 -0.06 -2.33
N VAL A 519 -59.94 -1.23 -1.68
CA VAL A 519 -60.52 -2.52 -2.10
C VAL A 519 -60.41 -2.97 -3.58
N GLY A 520 -59.89 -4.19 -3.82
CA GLY A 520 -60.42 -5.02 -4.92
C GLY A 520 -59.50 -6.05 -5.54
N THR A 521 -59.53 -7.27 -5.00
CA THR A 521 -58.95 -8.50 -5.51
C THR A 521 -59.38 -8.86 -6.95
N CYS A 522 -58.54 -9.65 -7.63
CA CYS A 522 -58.86 -10.70 -8.61
C CYS A 522 -58.83 -10.41 -10.13
N PHE A 523 -58.17 -11.36 -10.83
CA PHE A 523 -58.48 -11.95 -12.15
C PHE A 523 -57.68 -11.58 -13.42
N LEU A 524 -56.84 -12.56 -13.82
CA LEU A 524 -56.70 -13.20 -15.14
C LEU A 524 -56.23 -12.44 -16.39
N LEU A 525 -55.10 -12.96 -16.90
CA LEU A 525 -54.83 -13.43 -18.29
C LEU A 525 -54.64 -12.42 -19.44
N LEU A 526 -53.42 -12.51 -19.99
CA LEU A 526 -53.06 -12.69 -21.40
C LEU A 526 -53.65 -11.72 -22.44
N VAL A 527 -52.78 -11.02 -23.17
CA VAL A 527 -52.36 -11.37 -24.55
C VAL A 527 -51.62 -10.17 -25.17
N SER A 528 -50.36 -10.42 -25.56
CA SER A 528 -49.57 -9.84 -26.66
C SER A 528 -49.49 -8.30 -26.82
N GLN A 529 -48.26 -7.80 -26.93
CA GLN A 529 -47.71 -7.50 -28.25
C GLN A 529 -46.18 -7.40 -28.21
N SER A 530 -45.61 -8.04 -29.23
CA SER A 530 -44.21 -8.21 -29.57
C SER A 530 -43.47 -6.88 -29.75
N THR A 531 -42.51 -6.61 -28.86
CA THR A 531 -41.36 -5.77 -29.17
C THR A 531 -40.23 -6.67 -29.65
N VAL A 532 -39.65 -6.29 -30.79
CA VAL A 532 -38.36 -6.81 -31.24
C VAL A 532 -37.34 -6.36 -30.20
N VAL A 533 -37.07 -7.23 -29.24
CA VAL A 533 -35.90 -7.11 -28.38
C VAL A 533 -34.72 -7.38 -29.31
N ALA A 534 -33.95 -6.35 -29.63
CA ALA A 534 -32.55 -6.56 -29.97
C ALA A 534 -31.99 -7.32 -28.77
N GLN A 535 -31.82 -8.64 -28.91
CA GLN A 535 -31.17 -9.44 -27.90
C GLN A 535 -29.73 -8.95 -27.85
N ASN A 536 -29.49 -7.98 -26.97
CA ASN A 536 -28.16 -7.69 -26.48
C ASN A 536 -27.76 -8.96 -25.74
N PHE A 537 -27.04 -9.83 -26.44
CA PHE A 537 -26.35 -10.92 -25.80
C PHE A 537 -25.29 -10.29 -24.91
N CYS A 538 -25.27 -10.71 -23.65
CA CYS A 538 -24.11 -10.48 -22.80
C CYS A 538 -22.91 -11.00 -23.60
N GLN A 539 -21.86 -10.17 -23.77
CA GLN A 539 -20.74 -10.45 -24.68
C GLN A 539 -20.31 -11.91 -24.49
N GLU A 540 -20.51 -12.75 -25.51
CA GLU A 540 -20.31 -14.20 -25.39
C GLU A 540 -18.94 -14.44 -24.76
N ARG A 541 -18.94 -15.21 -23.68
CA ARG A 541 -17.72 -15.66 -23.03
C ARG A 541 -16.92 -16.37 -24.12
N TYR A 542 -15.77 -15.81 -24.50
CA TYR A 542 -14.71 -16.65 -25.04
C TYR A 542 -14.32 -17.53 -23.85
N ASP A 543 -14.89 -18.73 -23.79
CA ASP A 543 -14.48 -19.72 -22.81
C ASP A 543 -13.05 -20.11 -23.19
N ASP A 544 -12.11 -19.43 -22.54
CA ASP A 544 -10.70 -19.69 -22.64
C ASP A 544 -10.40 -20.91 -21.75
N TYR A 545 -9.98 -22.03 -22.34
CA TYR A 545 -9.73 -23.29 -21.63
C TYR A 545 -8.24 -23.64 -21.60
N CYS A 546 -7.71 -23.91 -20.41
CA CYS A 546 -6.31 -24.32 -20.23
C CYS A 546 -6.18 -25.83 -20.26
N VAL A 547 -5.32 -26.32 -21.15
CA VAL A 547 -5.11 -27.74 -21.41
C VAL A 547 -3.67 -28.12 -21.09
N ARG A 548 -3.51 -29.27 -20.42
CA ARG A 548 -2.21 -29.81 -20.04
C ARG A 548 -1.49 -30.42 -21.23
N GLN A 549 -0.18 -30.61 -21.10
CA GLN A 549 0.61 -31.32 -22.11
C GLN A 549 -0.04 -32.67 -22.47
N GLY A 550 -0.21 -32.90 -23.77
CA GLY A 550 -0.85 -34.10 -24.34
C GLY A 550 -2.37 -34.02 -24.49
N GLU A 551 -3.04 -33.02 -23.90
CA GLU A 551 -4.48 -32.85 -24.03
C GLU A 551 -4.86 -32.12 -25.34
N SER A 552 -6.11 -32.30 -25.77
CA SER A 552 -6.61 -31.71 -27.01
C SER A 552 -6.90 -30.22 -26.83
N CYS A 553 -6.18 -29.37 -27.56
CA CYS A 553 -6.41 -27.93 -27.69
C CYS A 553 -7.21 -27.56 -28.95
N LYS A 554 -7.82 -28.55 -29.62
CA LYS A 554 -8.70 -28.31 -30.75
C LYS A 554 -10.08 -27.90 -30.23
N ALA A 555 -10.51 -26.69 -30.59
CA ALA A 555 -11.85 -26.21 -30.26
C ALA A 555 -12.92 -27.21 -30.70
N VAL A 556 -13.75 -27.65 -29.75
CA VAL A 556 -14.81 -28.62 -30.01
C VAL A 556 -16.04 -27.88 -30.55
N LEU A 557 -16.21 -26.62 -30.17
CA LEU A 557 -17.26 -25.71 -30.63
C LEU A 557 -16.67 -24.44 -31.27
N ALA A 558 -17.39 -23.84 -32.21
CA ALA A 558 -16.98 -22.57 -32.81
C ALA A 558 -17.10 -21.46 -31.77
N GLY A 559 -15.97 -20.85 -31.38
CA GLY A 559 -15.91 -19.75 -30.39
C GLY A 559 -15.04 -20.03 -29.16
N GLU A 560 -14.63 -21.28 -28.92
CA GLU A 560 -13.75 -21.63 -27.79
C GLU A 560 -12.27 -21.40 -28.15
N THR A 561 -11.52 -20.73 -27.28
CA THR A 561 -10.06 -20.58 -27.39
C THR A 561 -9.38 -21.48 -26.37
N PHE A 562 -8.50 -22.38 -26.81
CA PHE A 562 -7.76 -23.25 -25.89
C PHE A 562 -6.31 -22.76 -25.75
N TYR A 563 -5.83 -22.58 -24.52
CA TYR A 563 -4.44 -22.25 -24.23
C TYR A 563 -3.74 -23.44 -23.60
N CYS A 564 -2.52 -23.69 -24.05
CA CYS A 564 -1.71 -24.76 -23.51
C CYS A 564 -0.90 -24.21 -22.33
N VAL A 565 -0.91 -24.92 -21.19
CA VAL A 565 -0.23 -24.46 -19.96
C VAL A 565 1.30 -24.43 -20.12
N ASP A 566 1.94 -23.48 -19.44
CA ASP A 566 3.39 -23.25 -19.29
C ASP A 566 4.34 -24.11 -20.14
N GLY A 567 5.00 -23.45 -21.10
CA GLY A 567 6.01 -24.10 -21.93
C GLY A 567 5.42 -25.16 -22.87
N THR A 568 4.13 -25.09 -23.18
CA THR A 568 3.50 -25.91 -24.21
C THR A 568 2.73 -25.05 -25.22
N TYR A 569 2.53 -25.55 -26.44
CA TYR A 569 1.84 -24.87 -27.53
C TYR A 569 0.83 -25.82 -28.18
N CYS A 570 -0.22 -25.26 -28.80
CA CYS A 570 -1.18 -26.08 -29.52
C CYS A 570 -0.59 -26.52 -30.87
N SER A 571 -0.24 -27.81 -30.99
CA SER A 571 0.30 -28.37 -32.22
C SER A 571 -0.76 -28.41 -33.33
N GLN A 572 -0.33 -28.54 -34.59
CA GLN A 572 -1.26 -28.70 -35.74
C GLN A 572 -2.18 -29.93 -35.60
N ASN A 573 -1.77 -30.92 -34.81
CA ASN A 573 -2.59 -32.09 -34.49
C ASN A 573 -3.67 -31.79 -33.44
N GLY A 574 -3.77 -30.55 -32.97
CA GLY A 574 -4.74 -30.12 -31.97
C GLY A 574 -4.46 -30.65 -30.58
N THR A 575 -3.19 -30.92 -30.24
CA THR A 575 -2.77 -31.31 -28.88
C THR A 575 -1.70 -30.39 -28.34
N CYS A 576 -1.72 -30.12 -27.03
CA CYS A 576 -0.69 -29.32 -26.37
C CYS A 576 0.64 -30.08 -26.33
N GLN A 577 1.68 -29.54 -26.95
CA GLN A 577 3.01 -30.12 -27.02
C GLN A 577 4.04 -29.19 -26.38
N GLN A 578 5.13 -29.74 -25.86
CA GLN A 578 6.17 -28.95 -25.23
C GLN A 578 6.87 -28.02 -26.23
N THR A 579 7.12 -26.77 -25.83
CA THR A 579 7.95 -25.83 -26.59
C THR A 579 9.43 -26.19 -26.42
N SER A 580 10.23 -25.86 -27.43
CA SER A 580 11.67 -26.04 -27.36
C SER A 580 12.28 -25.01 -26.40
N SER A 581 13.08 -25.51 -25.46
CA SER A 581 13.88 -24.68 -24.53
C SER A 581 15.12 -24.11 -25.22
N GLU A 582 15.83 -23.21 -24.55
CA GLU A 582 17.06 -22.62 -25.07
C GLU A 582 18.10 -23.68 -25.44
N GLY A 583 18.77 -23.49 -26.59
CA GLY A 583 19.73 -24.44 -27.14
C GLY A 583 19.12 -25.66 -27.83
N GLN A 584 17.80 -25.87 -27.76
CA GLN A 584 17.13 -26.97 -28.46
C GLN A 584 16.81 -26.60 -29.90
N ALA A 585 16.76 -27.62 -30.77
CA ALA A 585 16.40 -27.42 -32.17
C ALA A 585 14.96 -26.88 -32.29
N CYS A 586 14.80 -25.83 -33.10
CA CYS A 586 13.51 -25.32 -33.51
C CYS A 586 13.15 -25.84 -34.90
N GLY A 587 11.87 -26.16 -35.11
CA GLY A 587 11.36 -26.75 -36.35
C GLY A 587 10.55 -28.03 -36.14
N VAL A 588 10.73 -28.71 -35.01
CA VAL A 588 9.81 -29.77 -34.55
C VAL A 588 8.76 -29.17 -33.61
N ALA A 589 9.19 -28.32 -32.69
CA ALA A 589 8.35 -27.48 -31.84
C ALA A 589 8.78 -26.00 -31.98
N PRO A 590 7.86 -25.03 -31.78
CA PRO A 590 8.21 -23.64 -31.61
C PRO A 590 8.98 -23.46 -30.29
N CYS A 591 9.79 -22.41 -30.25
CA CYS A 591 10.51 -22.03 -29.05
C CYS A 591 9.55 -21.54 -27.97
N LYS A 592 10.02 -21.52 -26.71
CA LYS A 592 9.35 -20.74 -25.65
C LYS A 592 9.12 -19.31 -26.12
N GLU A 593 8.06 -18.66 -25.65
CA GLU A 593 7.62 -17.37 -26.20
C GLU A 593 8.66 -16.23 -26.11
N TRP A 594 9.65 -16.33 -25.22
CA TRP A 594 10.77 -15.38 -25.08
C TRP A 594 12.01 -15.75 -25.90
N LEU A 595 11.96 -16.88 -26.59
CA LEU A 595 13.03 -17.38 -27.44
C LEU A 595 12.61 -17.29 -28.91
N ASN A 596 13.58 -17.04 -29.78
CA ASN A 596 13.38 -17.05 -31.22
C ASN A 596 14.19 -18.17 -31.86
N CYS A 597 13.66 -18.69 -32.98
CA CYS A 597 14.30 -19.73 -33.75
C CYS A 597 15.35 -19.10 -34.68
N VAL A 598 16.63 -19.13 -34.28
CA VAL A 598 17.75 -18.62 -35.07
C VAL A 598 18.61 -19.78 -35.52
N SER A 599 18.81 -19.91 -36.84
CA SER A 599 19.63 -20.98 -37.43
C SER A 599 19.23 -22.39 -36.99
N GLY A 600 17.94 -22.63 -36.77
CA GLY A 600 17.42 -23.93 -36.35
C GLY A 600 17.59 -24.25 -34.86
N THR A 601 18.00 -23.28 -34.03
CA THR A 601 18.08 -23.42 -32.56
C THR A 601 17.26 -22.33 -31.87
N CYS A 602 16.62 -22.65 -30.75
CA CYS A 602 15.96 -21.66 -29.90
C CYS A 602 16.98 -20.89 -29.09
N VAL A 603 17.04 -19.58 -29.29
CA VAL A 603 17.96 -18.67 -28.60
C VAL A 603 17.21 -17.41 -28.18
N GLU A 604 17.69 -16.76 -27.14
CA GLU A 604 17.23 -15.44 -26.75
C GLU A 604 17.75 -14.40 -27.74
N THR A 605 16.89 -13.48 -28.19
CA THR A 605 17.25 -12.47 -29.19
C THR A 605 16.77 -11.09 -28.76
N GLY A 606 17.48 -10.05 -29.16
CA GLY A 606 17.03 -8.67 -28.99
C GLY A 606 17.00 -8.19 -27.54
N TYR A 607 17.85 -8.77 -26.68
CA TYR A 607 17.90 -8.47 -25.25
C TYR A 607 19.02 -7.49 -24.87
N ALA A 608 20.09 -7.42 -25.65
CA ALA A 608 21.24 -6.56 -25.41
C ALA A 608 21.10 -5.21 -26.14
N THR A 609 21.25 -4.11 -25.44
CA THR A 609 21.14 -2.73 -25.95
C THR A 609 22.51 -2.15 -26.31
N VAL A 610 22.55 -0.92 -26.84
CA VAL A 610 23.80 -0.25 -27.23
C VAL A 610 24.80 -0.23 -26.06
N GLY A 611 25.98 -0.80 -26.25
CA GLY A 611 27.05 -0.87 -25.26
C GLY A 611 27.07 -2.15 -24.41
N GLU A 612 25.99 -2.94 -24.42
CA GLU A 612 25.95 -4.21 -23.67
C GLU A 612 26.72 -5.32 -24.37
N ALA A 613 27.21 -6.26 -23.58
CA ALA A 613 27.97 -7.41 -24.08
C ALA A 613 27.10 -8.33 -24.95
N CYS A 614 27.69 -8.85 -26.02
CA CYS A 614 27.07 -9.81 -26.92
C CYS A 614 28.13 -10.75 -27.49
N THR A 615 27.67 -11.88 -28.02
CA THR A 615 28.46 -12.83 -28.81
C THR A 615 28.00 -12.88 -30.26
N GLU A 616 26.72 -12.60 -30.53
CA GLU A 616 26.10 -12.73 -31.85
C GLU A 616 25.13 -11.56 -32.11
N ASP A 617 24.96 -11.18 -33.38
CA ASP A 617 24.16 -10.01 -33.78
C ASP A 617 22.70 -10.11 -33.35
N TYR A 618 22.12 -11.31 -33.34
CA TYR A 618 20.72 -11.52 -32.97
C TYR A 618 20.43 -11.20 -31.50
N GLN A 619 21.46 -11.14 -30.65
CA GLN A 619 21.31 -10.81 -29.24
C GLN A 619 21.08 -9.31 -29.05
N CYS A 620 21.59 -8.50 -29.97
CA CYS A 620 21.38 -7.06 -29.96
C CYS A 620 19.93 -6.72 -30.29
N SER A 621 19.38 -5.74 -29.56
CA SER A 621 18.03 -5.23 -29.71
C SER A 621 17.74 -4.91 -31.16
N THR A 622 16.61 -5.39 -31.67
CA THR A 622 16.13 -5.08 -33.02
C THR A 622 15.66 -3.63 -33.15
N PHE A 623 15.57 -2.91 -32.03
CA PHE A 623 15.34 -1.47 -32.01
C PHE A 623 16.67 -0.78 -32.27
N GLY A 624 16.97 -0.61 -33.56
CA GLY A 624 18.22 -0.05 -34.07
C GLY A 624 18.94 -1.03 -34.99
N ASN A 625 19.78 -0.51 -35.88
CA ASN A 625 20.66 -1.35 -36.71
C ASN A 625 21.86 -1.81 -35.86
N LEU A 626 21.60 -2.46 -34.73
CA LEU A 626 22.64 -2.93 -33.81
C LEU A 626 23.19 -4.27 -34.28
N ALA A 627 24.50 -4.42 -34.24
CA ALA A 627 25.18 -5.69 -34.41
C ALA A 627 26.26 -5.87 -33.35
N CYS A 628 26.64 -7.11 -33.14
CA CYS A 628 27.63 -7.46 -32.16
C CYS A 628 29.04 -7.20 -32.71
N THR A 629 29.61 -6.05 -32.38
CA THR A 629 30.92 -5.63 -32.86
C THR A 629 31.90 -5.60 -31.69
N ASN A 630 32.97 -6.40 -31.77
CA ASN A 630 33.96 -6.55 -30.69
C ASN A 630 33.35 -6.99 -29.34
N GLY A 631 32.31 -7.83 -29.38
CA GLY A 631 31.67 -8.37 -28.19
C GLY A 631 30.74 -7.41 -27.46
N ILE A 632 30.38 -6.28 -28.08
CA ILE A 632 29.39 -5.32 -27.58
C ILE A 632 28.42 -4.93 -28.70
N CYS A 633 27.16 -4.70 -28.34
CA CYS A 633 26.15 -4.26 -29.29
C CYS A 633 26.41 -2.81 -29.67
N GLN A 634 26.68 -2.58 -30.96
CA GLN A 634 26.97 -1.26 -31.51
C GLN A 634 26.16 -1.02 -32.78
N ASP A 635 25.89 0.25 -33.07
CA ASP A 635 25.23 0.62 -34.32
C ASP A 635 26.17 0.34 -35.51
N VAL A 636 25.68 -0.45 -36.47
CA VAL A 636 26.39 -0.81 -37.71
C VAL A 636 26.50 0.40 -38.64
N GLN A 637 25.68 1.44 -38.43
CA GLN A 637 25.75 2.71 -39.17
C GLN A 637 25.89 3.91 -38.21
N PRO A 638 27.13 4.23 -37.77
CA PRO A 638 27.41 5.18 -36.68
C PRO A 638 27.07 6.66 -36.93
N ALA A 639 26.29 7.00 -37.96
CA ALA A 639 25.98 8.38 -38.32
C ALA A 639 24.49 8.70 -38.45
N THR A 640 23.60 7.69 -38.44
CA THR A 640 22.18 7.92 -38.66
C THR A 640 21.30 7.07 -37.75
N CYS A 641 20.77 7.67 -36.69
CA CYS A 641 19.65 7.11 -35.96
C CYS A 641 18.33 7.38 -36.73
N ILE A 642 17.36 6.48 -36.58
CA ILE A 642 15.99 6.57 -37.08
C ILE A 642 15.03 6.63 -35.88
N SER A 643 15.38 5.97 -34.77
CA SER A 643 14.60 5.92 -33.55
C SER A 643 15.46 6.20 -32.31
N SER A 644 14.83 6.57 -31.19
CA SER A 644 15.53 6.74 -29.92
C SER A 644 16.19 5.47 -29.39
N GLY A 645 15.74 4.29 -29.84
CA GLY A 645 16.36 3.00 -29.47
C GLY A 645 17.71 2.76 -30.14
N ASP A 646 18.03 3.52 -31.18
CA ASP A 646 19.29 3.42 -31.92
C ASP A 646 20.44 4.13 -31.19
N CYS A 647 20.14 4.87 -30.12
CA CYS A 647 21.08 5.66 -29.36
C CYS A 647 21.36 5.05 -27.98
N SER A 648 22.50 5.39 -27.38
CA SER A 648 22.83 4.96 -26.00
C SER A 648 21.80 5.47 -24.98
N TYR A 649 21.78 4.93 -23.76
CA TYR A 649 20.82 5.31 -22.71
C TYR A 649 20.73 6.83 -22.48
N PHE A 650 21.89 7.49 -22.49
CA PHE A 650 22.02 8.94 -22.31
C PHE A 650 21.83 9.76 -23.58
N GLU A 651 21.38 9.17 -24.67
CA GLU A 651 21.21 9.83 -25.95
C GLU A 651 19.82 9.56 -26.54
N ILE A 652 19.39 10.47 -27.41
CA ILE A 652 18.16 10.34 -28.17
C ILE A 652 18.39 10.70 -29.62
N CYS A 653 17.69 10.02 -30.52
CA CYS A 653 17.66 10.38 -31.91
C CYS A 653 16.96 11.72 -32.16
N ASN A 654 17.73 12.71 -32.60
CA ASN A 654 17.22 13.99 -33.06
C ASN A 654 17.50 14.15 -34.56
N GLY A 655 16.52 13.73 -35.36
CA GLY A 655 16.67 13.63 -36.81
C GLY A 655 17.46 12.38 -37.18
N THR A 656 18.74 12.54 -37.46
CA THR A 656 19.65 11.41 -37.75
C THR A 656 20.83 11.34 -36.79
N VAL A 657 20.91 12.22 -35.80
CA VAL A 657 22.05 12.27 -34.88
C VAL A 657 21.57 11.92 -33.49
N CYS A 658 22.25 10.96 -32.85
CA CYS A 658 22.12 10.74 -31.41
C CYS A 658 22.67 11.97 -30.69
N VAL A 659 21.80 12.67 -29.96
CA VAL A 659 22.15 13.82 -29.13
C VAL A 659 21.96 13.47 -27.67
N PRO A 660 22.77 14.02 -26.74
CA PRO A 660 22.59 13.78 -25.33
C PRO A 660 21.17 14.10 -24.84
N ARG A 661 20.65 13.26 -23.96
CA ARG A 661 19.43 13.50 -23.19
C ARG A 661 19.71 14.53 -22.09
N ILE A 662 18.63 15.18 -21.68
CA ILE A 662 18.59 16.12 -20.58
C ILE A 662 18.37 15.32 -19.30
N LEU A 663 19.23 15.51 -18.31
CA LEU A 663 19.16 14.78 -17.04
C LEU A 663 17.99 15.30 -16.18
N ASP A 664 17.55 14.49 -15.23
CA ASP A 664 16.50 14.88 -14.29
C ASP A 664 16.90 16.14 -13.51
N GLY A 665 15.94 17.03 -13.29
CA GLY A 665 16.13 18.35 -12.69
C GLY A 665 16.69 19.42 -13.64
N GLN A 666 17.11 19.06 -14.86
CA GLN A 666 17.61 20.05 -15.83
C GLN A 666 16.48 20.65 -16.66
N ALA A 667 16.72 21.88 -17.13
CA ALA A 667 15.76 22.62 -17.95
C ALA A 667 15.57 21.95 -19.32
N CYS A 668 14.31 21.78 -19.71
CA CYS A 668 13.88 21.28 -21.00
C CYS A 668 12.88 22.25 -21.63
N LYS A 669 12.47 22.01 -22.88
CA LYS A 669 11.56 22.91 -23.62
C LYS A 669 10.24 22.21 -23.90
N ASP A 670 9.18 22.72 -23.28
CA ASP A 670 7.82 22.20 -23.46
C ASP A 670 7.40 22.25 -24.93
N GLY A 671 6.76 21.19 -25.41
CA GLY A 671 6.17 21.10 -26.75
C GLY A 671 7.09 20.63 -27.89
N THR A 672 8.40 20.47 -27.67
CA THR A 672 9.28 19.78 -28.62
C THR A 672 9.55 18.37 -28.14
N LEU A 673 8.72 17.41 -28.56
CA LEU A 673 8.79 15.96 -28.28
C LEU A 673 9.27 15.64 -26.86
N ASN A 674 8.38 15.12 -26.01
CA ASN A 674 8.61 14.63 -24.63
C ASN A 674 9.84 13.70 -24.43
N SER A 675 10.61 13.44 -25.48
CA SER A 675 11.62 12.44 -25.63
C SER A 675 13.04 12.89 -25.24
N ARG A 676 13.33 14.18 -25.05
CA ARG A 676 14.72 14.60 -24.72
C ARG A 676 15.16 14.35 -23.28
N CYS A 677 14.25 14.10 -22.35
CA CYS A 677 14.63 13.69 -21.00
C CYS A 677 15.18 12.26 -20.99
N LEU A 678 15.77 11.83 -19.88
CA LEU A 678 16.13 10.44 -19.65
C LEU A 678 14.93 9.50 -19.87
N PRO A 679 15.15 8.23 -20.24
CA PRO A 679 14.10 7.21 -20.17
C PRO A 679 13.45 7.24 -18.79
N PHE A 680 12.12 7.09 -18.74
CA PHE A 680 11.32 7.23 -17.50
C PHE A 680 11.26 8.63 -16.89
N SER A 681 11.62 9.65 -17.66
CA SER A 681 11.43 11.05 -17.29
C SER A 681 10.70 11.79 -18.40
N LYS A 682 10.00 12.85 -18.02
CA LYS A 682 9.24 13.69 -18.95
C LYS A 682 9.56 15.15 -18.72
N CYS A 683 9.58 15.92 -19.82
CA CYS A 683 9.72 17.36 -19.72
C CYS A 683 8.42 17.94 -19.17
N TYR A 684 8.47 18.43 -17.94
CA TYR A 684 7.33 18.93 -17.20
C TYR A 684 7.63 20.33 -16.66
N ASN A 685 6.83 21.33 -17.04
CA ASN A 685 7.06 22.75 -16.75
C ASN A 685 8.49 23.21 -17.08
N GLY A 686 9.02 22.77 -18.22
CA GLY A 686 10.36 23.07 -18.65
C GLY A 686 11.47 22.46 -17.79
N ILE A 687 11.20 21.42 -17.01
CA ILE A 687 12.20 20.63 -16.25
C ILE A 687 12.01 19.14 -16.52
N CYS A 688 13.08 18.40 -16.80
CA CYS A 688 13.01 16.94 -16.86
C CYS A 688 12.71 16.39 -15.47
N THR A 689 11.54 15.77 -15.34
CA THR A 689 11.02 15.26 -14.08
C THR A 689 10.82 13.76 -14.21
N ARG A 690 11.29 13.00 -13.22
CA ARG A 690 11.16 11.54 -13.18
C ARG A 690 9.68 11.16 -13.11
N MET A 691 9.29 10.08 -13.80
CA MET A 691 7.95 9.51 -13.64
C MET A 691 7.72 9.11 -12.18
N TYR A 692 6.48 9.20 -11.73
CA TYR A 692 6.05 8.86 -10.38
C TYR A 692 6.72 9.67 -9.25
N SER A 693 7.03 10.94 -9.49
CA SER A 693 7.74 11.80 -8.52
C SER A 693 6.99 13.06 -8.08
N LEU A 694 5.87 13.41 -8.73
CA LEU A 694 5.12 14.62 -8.39
C LEU A 694 4.19 14.40 -7.18
N GLY A 695 4.37 15.21 -6.14
CA GLY A 695 3.55 15.16 -4.92
C GLY A 695 2.14 15.75 -5.07
N LEU A 696 1.36 15.71 -3.98
CA LEU A 696 -0.02 16.19 -3.92
C LEU A 696 -0.14 17.66 -4.33
N GLY A 697 -1.10 17.98 -5.19
CA GLY A 697 -1.38 19.31 -5.73
C GLY A 697 -0.42 19.77 -6.83
N ALA A 698 0.62 18.99 -7.15
CA ALA A 698 1.47 19.27 -8.29
C ALA A 698 0.62 19.19 -9.56
N LEU A 699 0.71 20.21 -10.41
CA LEU A 699 0.14 20.15 -11.75
C LEU A 699 0.81 18.98 -12.49
N CYS A 700 0.07 18.32 -13.37
CA CYS A 700 0.60 17.29 -14.26
C CYS A 700 -0.27 17.19 -15.50
N ASP A 701 0.19 16.45 -16.52
CA ASP A 701 -0.55 16.26 -17.77
C ASP A 701 -0.84 14.78 -18.08
N GLU A 702 -0.40 13.87 -17.21
CA GLU A 702 -0.64 12.42 -17.30
C GLU A 702 -0.47 11.72 -15.93
N ASP A 703 -1.17 10.60 -15.73
CA ASP A 703 -1.15 9.78 -14.49
C ASP A 703 0.25 9.35 -14.06
N ARG A 704 1.16 9.16 -15.03
CA ARG A 704 2.50 8.63 -14.78
C ARG A 704 3.45 9.61 -14.10
N MET A 705 3.04 10.86 -13.95
CA MET A 705 3.87 11.87 -13.28
C MET A 705 3.64 11.92 -11.78
N CYS A 706 2.44 11.58 -11.31
CA CYS A 706 2.08 11.62 -9.90
C CYS A 706 2.77 10.53 -9.11
N ASP A 707 3.18 10.85 -7.88
CA ASP A 707 3.73 9.89 -6.94
C ASP A 707 2.62 8.94 -6.47
N ILE A 708 2.36 7.96 -7.33
CA ILE A 708 1.35 6.93 -7.14
C ILE A 708 1.64 6.05 -5.91
N SER A 709 2.87 6.06 -5.39
CA SER A 709 3.23 5.34 -4.15
C SER A 709 2.64 6.00 -2.91
N GLN A 710 2.35 7.30 -2.98
CA GLN A 710 1.60 8.04 -1.96
C GLN A 710 0.08 7.96 -2.19
N GLY A 711 -0.37 7.17 -3.17
CA GLY A 711 -1.79 7.08 -3.54
C GLY A 711 -2.30 8.29 -4.28
N LEU A 712 -1.43 8.98 -5.01
CA LEU A 712 -1.82 10.10 -5.84
C LEU A 712 -2.27 9.62 -7.23
N GLU A 713 -3.26 10.28 -7.80
CA GLU A 713 -3.78 10.05 -9.15
C GLU A 713 -3.92 11.39 -9.87
N TYR A 714 -3.86 11.37 -11.20
CA TYR A 714 -4.08 12.56 -12.01
C TYR A 714 -5.58 12.81 -12.20
N ASP A 715 -6.07 13.98 -11.79
CA ASP A 715 -7.48 14.36 -11.95
C ASP A 715 -7.80 15.02 -13.31
N GLY A 716 -6.85 15.02 -14.25
CA GLY A 716 -6.94 15.78 -15.50
C GLY A 716 -6.24 17.14 -15.46
N TYR A 717 -5.73 17.58 -14.30
CA TYR A 717 -4.91 18.80 -14.19
C TYR A 717 -3.77 18.72 -13.15
N SER A 718 -3.95 17.92 -12.09
CA SER A 718 -3.03 17.85 -10.96
C SER A 718 -3.04 16.47 -10.30
N CYS A 719 -2.01 16.20 -9.51
CA CYS A 719 -1.92 15.04 -8.65
C CYS A 719 -2.81 15.25 -7.42
N VAL A 720 -3.91 14.52 -7.34
CA VAL A 720 -4.81 14.53 -6.18
C VAL A 720 -4.64 13.23 -5.40
N ASP A 721 -5.00 13.23 -4.12
CA ASP A 721 -5.18 11.95 -3.41
C ASP A 721 -6.25 11.18 -4.19
N ALA A 722 -5.92 9.95 -4.56
CA ALA A 722 -6.88 9.02 -5.14
C ALA A 722 -7.98 8.81 -4.10
N ASN A 723 -8.97 9.72 -4.13
CA ASN A 723 -10.24 9.60 -3.45
C ASN A 723 -11.00 8.50 -4.17
N LEU A 724 -10.52 7.27 -3.96
CA LEU A 724 -11.23 6.04 -4.22
C LEU A 724 -12.38 5.99 -3.22
N ASN A 725 -13.36 6.86 -3.41
CA ASN A 725 -14.76 6.56 -3.12
C ASN A 725 -15.21 5.48 -4.12
N GLN A 726 -14.47 4.38 -4.22
CA GLN A 726 -14.97 3.17 -4.84
C GLN A 726 -16.03 2.66 -3.88
N THR A 727 -17.28 2.92 -4.25
CA THR A 727 -18.42 2.24 -3.65
C THR A 727 -18.14 0.75 -3.77
N SER A 728 -18.07 0.07 -2.62
CA SER A 728 -17.88 -1.37 -2.48
C SER A 728 -18.43 -2.13 -3.68
N ALA A 729 -17.57 -2.93 -4.33
CA ALA A 729 -17.90 -3.70 -5.53
C ALA A 729 -19.35 -4.15 -5.51
N SER A 730 -20.12 -3.62 -6.45
CA SER A 730 -21.53 -3.91 -6.46
C SER A 730 -21.65 -5.37 -6.92
N ASN A 731 -22.06 -6.29 -6.03
CA ASN A 731 -22.50 -7.64 -6.42
C ASN A 731 -23.82 -7.57 -7.22
N VAL A 732 -23.99 -6.52 -8.03
CA VAL A 732 -25.17 -6.25 -8.82
C VAL A 732 -25.11 -7.18 -10.01
N ASN A 733 -26.19 -7.95 -10.16
CA ASN A 733 -26.38 -8.77 -11.33
C ASN A 733 -26.54 -7.83 -12.54
N CYS A 734 -25.64 -7.90 -13.50
CA CYS A 734 -25.74 -7.19 -14.75
C CYS A 734 -26.48 -8.05 -15.79
N THR A 735 -27.46 -7.47 -16.49
CA THR A 735 -28.17 -8.14 -17.57
C THR A 735 -27.81 -7.47 -18.89
N ALA A 736 -26.75 -7.96 -19.53
CA ALA A 736 -26.29 -7.60 -20.88
C ALA A 736 -25.95 -6.14 -21.23
N THR A 737 -26.32 -5.13 -20.45
CA THR A 737 -25.93 -3.74 -20.71
C THR A 737 -25.63 -3.00 -19.41
N GLU A 738 -24.33 -2.87 -19.18
CA GLU A 738 -23.63 -1.89 -18.33
C GLU A 738 -23.67 -2.16 -16.82
N CYS A 739 -22.47 -2.35 -16.28
CA CYS A 739 -22.22 -2.17 -14.87
C CYS A 739 -22.38 -0.69 -14.51
N LEU A 740 -22.66 -0.40 -13.23
CA LEU A 740 -22.92 0.97 -12.79
C LEU A 740 -21.68 1.86 -12.92
N ASP A 741 -20.48 1.25 -12.92
CA ASP A 741 -19.20 1.91 -13.11
C ASP A 741 -18.57 1.54 -14.46
N VAL A 742 -17.99 2.53 -15.14
CA VAL A 742 -17.24 2.38 -16.40
C VAL A 742 -15.98 1.51 -16.24
N TYR A 743 -15.53 1.30 -15.01
CA TYR A 743 -14.40 0.43 -14.68
C TYR A 743 -14.82 -1.00 -14.27
N GLU A 744 -16.12 -1.27 -14.18
CA GLU A 744 -16.66 -2.60 -13.93
C GLU A 744 -16.97 -3.31 -15.27
N ASN A 745 -16.46 -4.53 -15.42
CA ASN A 745 -16.83 -5.44 -16.50
C ASN A 745 -17.91 -6.41 -16.02
N CYS A 746 -18.96 -6.58 -16.83
CA CYS A 746 -19.99 -7.58 -16.57
C CYS A 746 -19.49 -8.98 -17.00
N ILE A 747 -19.24 -9.87 -16.04
CA ILE A 747 -18.92 -11.27 -16.33
C ILE A 747 -20.19 -12.10 -16.30
N CYS A 748 -20.56 -12.71 -17.43
CA CYS A 748 -21.67 -13.65 -17.47
C CYS A 748 -21.50 -14.80 -16.46
N THR A 749 -22.57 -15.11 -15.74
CA THR A 749 -22.70 -16.35 -14.99
C THR A 749 -23.07 -17.48 -15.96
N ASN A 750 -23.43 -18.67 -15.46
CA ASN A 750 -23.81 -19.81 -16.30
C ASN A 750 -25.03 -19.54 -17.21
N ASP A 751 -25.71 -18.40 -17.04
CA ASP A 751 -26.76 -17.92 -17.94
C ASP A 751 -26.20 -16.81 -18.85
N PRO A 752 -26.26 -16.95 -20.19
CA PRO A 752 -25.79 -15.94 -21.14
C PRO A 752 -26.55 -14.60 -21.06
N TYR A 753 -27.57 -14.49 -20.22
CA TYR A 753 -28.35 -13.27 -20.02
C TYR A 753 -28.11 -12.58 -18.66
N THR A 754 -27.37 -13.20 -17.73
CA THR A 754 -27.10 -12.63 -16.40
C THR A 754 -25.62 -12.77 -16.01
N GLY A 755 -24.99 -11.68 -15.60
CA GLY A 755 -23.62 -11.62 -15.14
C GLY A 755 -23.49 -10.94 -13.78
N VAL A 756 -22.26 -10.86 -13.27
CA VAL A 756 -21.89 -10.07 -12.09
C VAL A 756 -20.84 -9.04 -12.51
N CYS A 757 -20.98 -7.82 -12.01
CA CYS A 757 -20.02 -6.74 -12.25
C CYS A 757 -18.75 -6.94 -11.43
N PHE A 758 -17.60 -6.83 -12.07
CA PHE A 758 -16.29 -6.89 -11.41
C PHE A 758 -15.40 -5.75 -11.91
N TYR A 759 -14.70 -5.10 -10.99
CA TYR A 759 -13.68 -4.13 -11.38
C TYR A 759 -12.55 -4.81 -12.16
N ALA A 760 -12.22 -4.25 -13.33
CA ALA A 760 -11.09 -4.68 -14.13
C ALA A 760 -9.73 -4.29 -13.53
N GLN A 761 -9.76 -3.48 -12.48
CA GLN A 761 -8.61 -2.91 -11.79
C GLN A 761 -8.67 -3.24 -10.29
N PRO A 762 -7.54 -3.19 -9.56
CA PRO A 762 -7.51 -3.42 -8.12
C PRO A 762 -8.61 -2.62 -7.41
N SER A 763 -9.45 -3.35 -6.66
CA SER A 763 -10.72 -2.85 -6.12
C SER A 763 -10.60 -2.27 -4.70
N SER A 764 -9.38 -2.25 -4.16
CA SER A 764 -9.09 -1.63 -2.87
C SER A 764 -7.96 -0.61 -2.99
N LYS A 765 -8.07 0.48 -2.22
CA LYS A 765 -7.00 1.49 -2.09
C LYS A 765 -5.65 0.83 -1.78
N SER A 766 -5.64 -0.22 -0.94
CA SER A 766 -4.43 -0.97 -0.62
C SER A 766 -3.79 -1.70 -1.81
N GLN A 767 -4.58 -2.33 -2.68
CA GLN A 767 -4.07 -3.02 -3.87
C GLN A 767 -3.63 -2.04 -4.95
N VAL A 768 -4.36 -0.93 -5.12
CA VAL A 768 -3.96 0.16 -6.02
C VAL A 768 -2.61 0.73 -5.57
N LEU A 769 -2.47 1.05 -4.27
CA LEU A 769 -1.22 1.52 -3.67
C LEU A 769 -0.08 0.51 -3.85
N ALA A 770 -0.32 -0.77 -3.60
CA ALA A 770 0.70 -1.81 -3.74
C ALA A 770 1.17 -1.95 -5.20
N CYS A 771 0.23 -2.04 -6.15
CA CYS A 771 0.55 -2.06 -7.58
C CYS A 771 1.35 -0.81 -7.98
N ASN A 772 0.90 0.35 -7.55
CA ASN A 772 1.52 1.61 -7.88
C ASN A 772 2.94 1.75 -7.30
N GLY A 773 3.13 1.31 -6.06
CA GLY A 773 4.45 1.17 -5.45
C GLY A 773 5.37 0.27 -6.28
N ALA A 774 4.87 -0.88 -6.74
CA ALA A 774 5.65 -1.81 -7.57
C ALA A 774 6.00 -1.24 -8.96
N LYS A 775 5.10 -0.48 -9.59
CA LYS A 775 5.40 0.27 -10.84
C LYS A 775 6.51 1.29 -10.63
N LYS A 776 6.45 2.05 -9.53
CA LYS A 776 7.49 3.02 -9.17
C LYS A 776 8.82 2.31 -8.94
N GLN A 777 8.85 1.24 -8.15
CA GLN A 777 10.06 0.46 -7.89
C GLN A 777 10.70 -0.10 -9.17
N LEU A 778 9.90 -0.65 -10.09
CA LEU A 778 10.42 -1.11 -11.38
C LEU A 778 10.99 0.05 -12.19
N THR A 779 10.30 1.19 -12.24
CA THR A 779 10.73 2.38 -12.97
C THR A 779 12.04 2.93 -12.41
N ASP A 780 12.15 2.98 -11.08
CA ASP A 780 13.35 3.43 -10.40
C ASP A 780 14.52 2.49 -10.70
N CYS A 781 14.32 1.18 -10.54
CA CYS A 781 15.34 0.18 -10.85
C CYS A 781 15.82 0.25 -12.31
N LEU A 782 14.89 0.40 -13.27
CA LEU A 782 15.24 0.50 -14.68
C LEU A 782 16.07 1.74 -14.98
N ALA A 783 15.74 2.88 -14.36
CA ALA A 783 16.51 4.10 -14.52
C ALA A 783 17.90 4.01 -13.86
N ASP A 784 17.98 3.44 -12.65
CA ASP A 784 19.24 3.31 -11.90
C ASP A 784 20.23 2.33 -12.56
N ASN A 785 19.72 1.35 -13.31
CA ASN A 785 20.54 0.39 -14.07
C ASN A 785 20.68 0.76 -15.56
N GLU A 786 20.27 1.96 -15.96
CA GLU A 786 20.36 2.45 -17.35
C GLU A 786 19.66 1.51 -18.36
N CYS A 787 18.63 0.78 -17.90
CA CYS A 787 17.89 -0.15 -18.72
C CYS A 787 16.86 0.59 -19.57
N TYR A 788 16.86 0.35 -20.87
CA TYR A 788 15.75 0.78 -21.71
C TYR A 788 14.51 -0.05 -21.41
N SER A 789 13.34 0.60 -21.26
CA SER A 789 12.06 -0.09 -21.44
C SER A 789 11.92 -0.38 -22.92
N THR A 790 12.51 -1.49 -23.34
CA THR A 790 12.29 -1.98 -24.68
C THR A 790 10.86 -2.49 -24.73
N GLN A 791 10.10 -2.11 -25.76
CA GLN A 791 8.84 -2.80 -26.06
C GLN A 791 9.06 -4.27 -26.46
N SER A 792 10.33 -4.71 -26.61
CA SER A 792 10.65 -6.13 -26.71
C SER A 792 10.34 -6.83 -25.39
N LYS A 793 9.90 -8.07 -25.53
CA LYS A 793 9.59 -8.99 -24.45
C LYS A 793 10.68 -8.96 -23.38
N ALA A 794 10.29 -8.84 -22.12
CA ALA A 794 11.21 -8.96 -20.99
C ALA A 794 11.72 -10.41 -20.94
N THR A 795 12.94 -10.63 -21.43
CA THR A 795 13.58 -11.94 -21.48
C THR A 795 14.62 -12.07 -20.35
N PRO A 796 14.96 -13.27 -19.87
CA PRO A 796 15.83 -13.44 -18.70
C PRO A 796 17.19 -12.73 -18.77
N SER A 797 17.75 -12.59 -19.97
CA SER A 797 19.03 -11.88 -20.20
C SER A 797 18.87 -10.41 -20.53
N SER A 798 17.64 -9.88 -20.66
CA SER A 798 17.42 -8.44 -20.89
C SER A 798 17.87 -7.64 -19.67
N CYS A 799 18.34 -6.40 -19.88
CA CYS A 799 18.71 -5.51 -18.78
C CYS A 799 17.60 -5.43 -17.72
N GLN A 800 16.34 -5.31 -18.17
CA GLN A 800 15.17 -5.25 -17.30
C GLN A 800 15.07 -6.44 -16.34
N LEU A 801 15.27 -7.67 -16.78
CA LEU A 801 15.16 -8.82 -15.87
C LEU A 801 16.47 -9.14 -15.18
N LYS A 802 17.59 -8.95 -15.86
CA LYS A 802 18.92 -9.16 -15.27
C LYS A 802 19.14 -8.29 -14.04
N HIS A 803 18.67 -7.05 -14.07
CA HIS A 803 18.86 -6.09 -12.98
C HIS A 803 17.60 -5.84 -12.14
N CYS A 804 16.42 -5.93 -12.76
CA CYS A 804 15.15 -5.55 -12.12
C CYS A 804 14.11 -6.68 -12.07
N ALA A 805 14.52 -7.95 -12.11
CA ALA A 805 13.60 -9.10 -12.03
C ALA A 805 12.66 -9.04 -10.84
N ALA A 806 13.15 -8.71 -9.64
CA ALA A 806 12.32 -8.66 -8.43
C ALA A 806 11.20 -7.60 -8.57
N SER A 807 11.55 -6.35 -8.89
CA SER A 807 10.58 -5.28 -9.08
C SER A 807 9.66 -5.54 -10.26
N PHE A 808 10.15 -6.17 -11.33
CA PHE A 808 9.35 -6.56 -12.48
C PHE A 808 8.31 -7.62 -12.12
N CYS A 809 8.73 -8.69 -11.43
CA CYS A 809 7.85 -9.77 -11.03
C CYS A 809 6.83 -9.30 -9.99
N GLU A 810 7.23 -8.42 -9.07
CA GLU A 810 6.31 -7.83 -8.10
C GLU A 810 5.28 -6.90 -8.76
N MET A 811 5.71 -6.07 -9.72
CA MET A 811 4.78 -5.26 -10.51
C MET A 811 3.80 -6.15 -11.27
N ASN A 812 4.24 -7.19 -11.97
CA ASN A 812 3.32 -8.08 -12.69
C ASN A 812 2.37 -8.79 -11.72
N ARG A 813 2.86 -9.25 -10.57
CA ARG A 813 2.05 -9.92 -9.54
C ARG A 813 0.97 -9.00 -8.98
N LEU A 814 1.28 -7.74 -8.73
CA LEU A 814 0.36 -6.79 -8.08
C LEU A 814 -0.52 -6.02 -9.06
N CYS A 815 -0.02 -5.71 -10.26
CA CYS A 815 -0.69 -4.85 -11.22
C CYS A 815 -1.40 -5.57 -12.33
N GLU A 816 -0.91 -6.74 -12.76
CA GLU A 816 -1.60 -7.53 -13.78
C GLU A 816 -2.63 -8.43 -13.10
N TRP A 817 -3.68 -7.81 -12.55
CA TRP A 817 -4.81 -8.52 -12.00
C TRP A 817 -5.66 -9.17 -13.11
N LYS A 818 -5.95 -10.46 -12.96
CA LYS A 818 -7.08 -11.12 -13.61
C LYS A 818 -7.90 -11.92 -12.60
N TYR A 819 -9.21 -11.70 -12.65
CA TYR A 819 -10.33 -12.48 -12.11
C TYR A 819 -10.06 -13.49 -11.00
N ASP A 820 -9.64 -13.02 -9.83
CA ASP A 820 -9.65 -13.85 -8.64
C ASP A 820 -10.99 -13.71 -7.90
N SER A 821 -12.00 -14.48 -8.31
CA SER A 821 -13.15 -14.75 -7.44
C SER A 821 -13.83 -16.11 -7.69
N ALA A 822 -13.53 -17.04 -6.79
CA ALA A 822 -14.52 -17.81 -6.02
C ALA A 822 -15.62 -18.63 -6.73
N SER A 823 -15.45 -19.11 -7.97
CA SER A 823 -16.30 -20.22 -8.46
C SER A 823 -15.48 -21.33 -9.13
N THR A 824 -15.85 -22.56 -8.83
CA THR A 824 -15.20 -23.84 -9.13
C THR A 824 -15.12 -24.22 -10.63
N ALA A 825 -14.74 -23.30 -11.50
CA ALA A 825 -14.43 -23.60 -12.90
C ALA A 825 -12.94 -23.43 -13.14
N HIS A 826 -12.26 -24.56 -13.33
CA HIS A 826 -10.89 -24.63 -13.79
C HIS A 826 -10.70 -23.86 -15.11
N ASN A 827 -9.53 -23.22 -15.21
CA ASN A 827 -8.66 -23.22 -16.40
C ASN A 827 -8.83 -22.08 -17.43
N CYS A 828 -8.38 -20.86 -17.08
CA CYS A 828 -7.22 -20.25 -17.77
C CYS A 828 -6.87 -18.87 -17.17
N ASP A 829 -5.95 -18.84 -16.22
CA ASP A 829 -5.27 -17.60 -15.89
C ASP A 829 -4.32 -17.23 -17.04
N GLY A 830 -4.73 -16.23 -17.84
CA GLY A 830 -3.78 -15.32 -18.48
C GLY A 830 -3.04 -15.83 -19.71
N ALA A 831 -3.73 -16.01 -20.84
CA ALA A 831 -3.09 -16.27 -22.15
C ALA A 831 -1.98 -15.28 -22.60
N ALA A 832 -2.02 -14.03 -22.14
CA ALA A 832 -0.96 -13.04 -22.42
C ALA A 832 0.10 -12.97 -21.30
N ASN A 833 -0.18 -13.58 -20.14
CA ASN A 833 0.59 -13.49 -18.91
C ASN A 833 1.37 -14.79 -18.60
N ILE A 834 1.07 -15.89 -19.31
CA ILE A 834 1.92 -17.11 -19.35
C ILE A 834 3.38 -16.73 -19.64
N HIS A 835 3.60 -15.71 -20.47
CA HIS A 835 4.94 -15.22 -20.77
C HIS A 835 5.69 -14.72 -19.54
N TYR A 836 5.10 -13.80 -18.78
CA TYR A 836 5.75 -13.16 -17.65
C TYR A 836 5.74 -14.03 -16.41
N GLN A 837 4.67 -14.80 -16.17
CA GLN A 837 4.62 -15.77 -15.07
C GLN A 837 5.65 -16.88 -15.27
N ALA A 838 5.73 -17.49 -16.46
CA ALA A 838 6.74 -18.51 -16.72
C ALA A 838 8.16 -17.92 -16.67
N THR A 839 8.34 -16.66 -17.04
CA THR A 839 9.62 -15.96 -16.89
C THR A 839 9.98 -15.71 -15.42
N CYS A 840 9.04 -15.24 -14.59
CA CYS A 840 9.24 -15.05 -13.15
C CYS A 840 9.50 -16.38 -12.42
N GLN A 841 8.74 -17.43 -12.74
CA GLN A 841 8.98 -18.78 -12.22
C GLN A 841 10.35 -19.32 -12.64
N TYR A 842 10.74 -19.12 -13.90
CA TYR A 842 12.08 -19.51 -14.38
C TYR A 842 13.19 -18.81 -13.60
N LEU A 843 12.98 -17.55 -13.22
CA LEU A 843 13.90 -16.76 -12.39
C LEU A 843 13.82 -17.10 -10.89
N GLY A 844 13.03 -18.11 -10.49
CA GLY A 844 12.93 -18.58 -9.11
C GLY A 844 11.88 -17.85 -8.26
N PHE A 845 11.07 -16.96 -8.83
CA PHE A 845 10.00 -16.28 -8.12
C PHE A 845 8.73 -17.14 -8.16
N SER A 846 8.37 -17.74 -7.02
CA SER A 846 7.10 -18.47 -6.90
C SER A 846 5.95 -17.50 -6.68
N ILE A 847 5.09 -17.36 -7.69
CA ILE A 847 3.77 -16.73 -7.51
C ILE A 847 2.90 -17.79 -6.82
N SER A 848 2.74 -17.68 -5.50
CA SER A 848 1.95 -18.62 -4.70
C SER A 848 0.48 -18.56 -5.10
N THR A 849 0.06 -19.41 -6.04
CA THR A 849 -1.36 -19.74 -6.21
C THR A 849 -1.74 -20.72 -5.12
N SER A 850 -2.85 -20.45 -4.43
CA SER A 850 -3.36 -21.24 -3.32
C SER A 850 -3.75 -22.65 -3.77
N SER A 851 -2.80 -23.59 -3.74
CA SER A 851 -3.06 -24.98 -4.12
C SER A 851 -3.86 -25.72 -3.03
N SER A 852 -5.00 -26.27 -3.43
CA SER A 852 -5.87 -27.13 -2.62
C SER A 852 -5.20 -28.48 -2.31
N SER A 853 -5.04 -28.76 -1.02
CA SER A 853 -4.64 -30.08 -0.50
C SER A 853 -5.80 -31.08 -0.62
N SER A 854 -5.49 -32.29 -1.12
CA SER A 854 -6.42 -33.42 -1.29
C SER A 854 -7.03 -33.89 0.05
N PRO A 855 -8.29 -34.39 0.09
CA PRO A 855 -8.92 -34.77 1.34
C PRO A 855 -8.41 -36.15 1.80
N SER A 856 -7.71 -36.18 2.94
CA SER A 856 -7.45 -37.43 3.66
C SER A 856 -8.61 -37.68 4.64
N LEU A 857 -9.24 -38.84 4.49
CA LEU A 857 -10.27 -39.38 5.39
C LEU A 857 -9.73 -39.52 6.83
N LEU A 858 -10.30 -38.77 7.78
CA LEU A 858 -10.14 -39.03 9.22
C LEU A 858 -11.46 -38.83 9.97
N SER A 859 -11.67 -39.75 10.90
CA SER A 859 -12.88 -40.11 11.62
C SER A 859 -13.29 -39.16 12.74
N ILE A 860 -14.59 -38.90 12.86
CA ILE A 860 -15.25 -38.17 13.96
C ILE A 860 -15.42 -39.10 15.16
N PRO A 861 -14.94 -38.72 16.36
CA PRO A 861 -15.85 -38.62 17.51
C PRO A 861 -15.43 -37.52 18.51
N SER A 862 -16.02 -36.32 18.44
CA SER A 862 -15.87 -35.35 19.55
C SER A 862 -17.01 -34.32 19.70
N LEU A 863 -18.09 -34.38 18.90
CA LEU A 863 -19.18 -33.39 18.98
C LEU A 863 -20.32 -33.75 19.96
N ILE A 864 -20.26 -34.90 20.64
CA ILE A 864 -21.33 -35.35 21.54
C ILE A 864 -21.15 -34.86 22.99
N SER A 865 -19.97 -34.36 23.38
CA SER A 865 -19.71 -34.01 24.79
C SER A 865 -20.13 -32.58 25.19
N MET A 866 -20.36 -31.66 24.23
CA MET A 866 -20.80 -30.29 24.53
C MET A 866 -22.32 -30.12 24.62
N LEU A 867 -23.11 -31.01 24.00
CA LEU A 867 -24.58 -30.94 24.03
C LEU A 867 -25.21 -31.55 25.30
N LEU A 868 -24.43 -32.29 26.10
CA LEU A 868 -24.92 -32.91 27.34
C LEU A 868 -24.71 -32.04 28.60
N PHE A 869 -23.91 -30.98 28.54
CA PHE A 869 -23.68 -30.11 29.71
C PHE A 869 -24.69 -28.96 29.84
N THR A 870 -25.32 -28.54 28.74
CA THR A 870 -26.31 -27.44 28.75
C THR A 870 -27.72 -27.89 29.16
N THR A 871 -28.03 -29.19 29.10
CA THR A 871 -29.36 -29.71 29.49
C THR A 871 -29.48 -30.07 30.98
N THR A 872 -28.38 -30.20 31.71
CA THR A 872 -28.39 -30.49 33.16
C THR A 872 -28.53 -29.25 34.05
N ILE A 873 -28.20 -28.05 33.57
CA ILE A 873 -28.26 -26.82 34.38
C ILE A 873 -29.66 -26.19 34.40
N THR A 874 -30.49 -26.45 33.38
CA THR A 874 -31.88 -25.94 33.33
C THR A 874 -32.88 -26.75 34.14
N LEU A 875 -32.60 -28.01 34.51
CA LEU A 875 -33.51 -28.81 35.35
C LEU A 875 -33.35 -28.58 36.86
N SER A 876 -32.26 -27.97 37.32
CA SER A 876 -32.00 -27.77 38.76
C SER A 876 -32.65 -26.51 39.35
N PHE A 877 -33.18 -25.60 38.51
CA PHE A 877 -33.85 -24.36 38.93
C PHE A 877 -35.38 -24.44 38.97
N LEU A 878 -35.98 -25.60 38.68
CA LEU A 878 -37.45 -25.82 38.72
C LEU A 878 -37.91 -26.61 39.96
N PHE A 879 -37.02 -26.91 40.90
CA PHE A 879 -37.35 -27.52 42.19
C PHE A 879 -36.57 -26.89 43.35
N ILE A 880 -36.76 -25.59 43.59
CA ILE A 880 -36.67 -24.93 44.90
C ILE A 880 -37.76 -23.88 45.00
#